data_AF-A0A1W6LIQ7-F1
#
_entry.id   AF-A0A1W6LIQ7-F1
#
_cell.length_a   1.000
_cell.length_b   1.000
_cell.length_c   1.000
_cell.angle_alpha   90.00
_cell.angle_beta   90.00
_cell.angle_gamma   90.00
#
_symmetry.space_group_name_H-M   'P 1'
#
loop_
_entity.id
_entity.type
_entity.pdbx_description
1 polymer ?
#
loop_
_entity_poly.entity_id
_entity_poly.type
_entity_poly.pdbx_seq_one_letter_code
_entity_poly.pdbx_strand_id
1 'polypeptide(L)'
;MNLKKSKYLILCWKLLFLVSAAGLIAGENGKSDFLNKTEKQWVEEHPVVKVAPDKNFAPIEFVENGEIKGFSGEYLRIISEKTGLKFKITQTDNWAETFESAIEWQSDMLSSAAYTEDRKERLLFSRPYVTFPIGIYTQLGGPYITNLRELNGERVAVVNDYAVENWLRRDYPEIKIVETGSVTDSFERLSEGKVEAVIEDFLVAKYNIAKHNFKGIKAAGATPYQYKICFGVRKDWPELRDIINKTLASLSKNETERINKKWAESAIIHHINIKRARFWLSVSAGLAAFIIALILVWNKQLKSRVKQRTRELSAEKEKFKTILNSAGDAIYVHRKDGKLLLFNNQAMDDLGYTEKELAGLNVKDIDNNLDEPVDVQKALEKTAYGKNFVFRTENIRKDGSIFPAEVRLGSFEIDGEKVFLGISRNIEQRERQQREQEAMVELFRLVNCREKLSELIKEFLPYLRDWAKCDAAGIRLKRGEDYPYYHTLGFSEDFVQTENSICLLNKKYCPIRGQVSEQKYACMCGLVVSGDTNRDTGNFTKSGSFWTNSSSGLMEAMAESGFSENIRGRCCTEGFESIALIPLRDAGEIIGLLQLNTRAKNNFDIETVRSLERTADSLACVISRYTALSSLRESNKRFKLIYEKTLLGYQCFDTYGIIREVNPAMLSITGCSREEMLGKEFSDFLDENSAKSFKRFLNSGKSEVRGLGLKLKSKTGEHLFIEMDWSAEFSREYSIENYHAIIRDVTERKINEDRNRRLSEQLHQRQKLESLGTLAGGIAHDFNNILTAIIGHAGLAKKNCGEDSRAYKNINQILQASDRAKKLVNQILTFSRSSDLQKTSISVCSIIDECLSMIKPSVPENVRISKFIRTSRDTIRGNESQLLQIISNLITNSIHAVGEKNGQIYVILEEAKLEEPLVTINGNLSPGTYIKLTVSDNGCGLDENTKEKIFEPFFTTKPVNKGTGMGLSVVHGIISSLGGLITIDSQLGKGTDFNIYFPPAEEQ
;
A
#
# COMPACT_ATOMS: atom_id res chain seq x y z
N MET A 1 -8.03 59.54 15.92
CA MET A 1 -6.72 58.99 15.50
C MET A 1 -6.29 57.96 16.53
N ASN A 2 -6.16 56.70 16.09
CA ASN A 2 -5.55 55.52 16.71
C ASN A 2 -5.13 55.59 18.18
N LEU A 3 -5.63 54.65 19.00
CA LEU A 3 -4.81 53.65 19.72
C LEU A 3 -5.66 52.81 20.69
N LYS A 4 -5.49 51.49 20.60
CA LYS A 4 -5.56 50.52 21.71
C LYS A 4 -6.94 50.20 22.33
N LYS A 5 -7.76 49.44 21.59
CA LYS A 5 -8.69 48.44 22.15
C LYS A 5 -8.17 47.04 21.82
N SER A 6 -7.39 46.43 22.70
CA SER A 6 -7.21 44.97 22.75
C SER A 6 -6.54 44.57 24.06
N LYS A 7 -7.31 44.56 25.15
CA LYS A 7 -6.93 43.89 26.41
C LYS A 7 -8.11 43.39 27.26
N TYR A 8 -9.36 43.42 26.78
CA TYR A 8 -10.54 43.12 27.61
C TYR A 8 -11.53 42.08 27.08
N LEU A 9 -11.21 41.28 26.04
CA LEU A 9 -12.16 40.26 25.52
C LEU A 9 -11.71 38.78 25.68
N ILE A 10 -10.56 38.49 26.30
CA ILE A 10 -9.99 37.13 26.34
C ILE A 10 -10.28 36.40 27.67
N LEU A 11 -11.00 37.01 28.62
CA LEU A 11 -11.33 36.36 29.89
C LEU A 11 -12.78 35.87 30.03
N CYS A 12 -13.64 36.10 29.05
CA CYS A 12 -14.98 35.53 29.09
C CYS A 12 -15.06 34.34 28.14
N TRP A 13 -15.01 33.14 28.73
CA TRP A 13 -15.54 31.87 28.21
C TRP A 13 -14.63 31.16 27.19
N LYS A 14 -13.81 30.16 27.52
CA LYS A 14 -13.89 29.19 28.62
C LYS A 14 -15.31 28.67 28.84
N LEU A 15 -15.96 28.21 27.78
CA LEU A 15 -17.03 27.22 27.84
C LEU A 15 -17.41 26.84 26.41
N LEU A 16 -16.74 25.81 25.88
CA LEU A 16 -17.24 24.81 24.92
C LEU A 16 -16.03 24.13 24.24
N PHE A 17 -15.24 23.35 24.99
CA PHE A 17 -15.31 21.88 25.09
C PHE A 17 -14.83 21.12 23.83
N LEU A 18 -13.75 20.35 24.06
CA LEU A 18 -13.36 19.08 23.41
C LEU A 18 -13.20 19.04 21.87
N VAL A 19 -12.00 18.69 21.39
CA VAL A 19 -11.71 17.48 20.57
C VAL A 19 -10.23 17.43 20.12
N SER A 20 -9.55 16.38 20.61
CA SER A 20 -8.48 15.52 20.03
C SER A 20 -7.16 16.06 19.44
N ALA A 21 -6.08 15.85 20.20
CA ALA A 21 -5.01 14.85 20.00
C ALA A 21 -4.42 14.52 18.59
N ALA A 22 -3.08 14.63 18.53
CA ALA A 22 -2.05 13.70 18.00
C ALA A 22 -1.80 13.46 16.48
N GLY A 23 -0.50 13.57 16.10
CA GLY A 23 0.14 13.08 14.86
C GLY A 23 0.78 14.20 14.00
N LEU A 24 1.95 14.13 13.36
CA LEU A 24 2.96 13.07 13.12
C LEU A 24 4.12 13.69 12.29
N ILE A 25 5.40 13.49 12.64
CA ILE A 25 6.64 13.54 11.82
C ILE A 25 7.59 12.53 12.52
N ALA A 26 8.36 11.60 11.94
CA ALA A 26 8.81 11.28 10.59
C ALA A 26 9.18 9.78 10.50
N GLY A 27 9.21 9.28 9.26
CA GLY A 27 10.10 8.22 8.82
C GLY A 27 10.89 8.70 7.60
N GLU A 28 12.20 8.43 7.55
CA GLU A 28 13.05 8.53 6.36
C GLU A 28 13.86 7.24 6.24
N ASN A 29 13.58 6.45 5.19
CA ASN A 29 14.53 5.70 4.37
C ASN A 29 13.76 4.82 3.37
N GLY A 30 13.83 5.15 2.08
CA GLY A 30 13.22 4.36 1.02
C GLY A 30 13.25 5.05 -0.33
N LYS A 31 14.41 5.06 -1.00
CA LYS A 31 14.52 5.42 -2.43
C LYS A 31 15.20 4.28 -3.20
N SER A 32 14.58 3.87 -4.32
CA SER A 32 15.08 3.01 -5.41
C SER A 32 15.17 1.47 -5.26
N ASP A 33 14.72 0.86 -4.17
CA ASP A 33 14.84 -0.61 -4.02
C ASP A 33 13.89 -1.46 -4.89
N PHE A 34 12.99 -0.85 -5.65
CA PHE A 34 11.97 -1.57 -6.45
C PHE A 34 12.22 -1.59 -7.98
N LEU A 35 13.21 -0.85 -8.49
CA LEU A 35 13.59 -0.88 -9.91
C LEU A 35 14.62 -1.98 -10.20
N ASN A 36 14.52 -2.62 -11.37
CA ASN A 36 15.45 -3.67 -11.76
C ASN A 36 16.76 -3.15 -12.35
N LYS A 37 17.77 -4.03 -12.48
CA LYS A 37 19.10 -3.72 -13.02
C LYS A 37 19.03 -2.95 -14.34
N THR A 38 18.23 -3.46 -15.29
CA THR A 38 18.06 -2.88 -16.63
C THR A 38 17.41 -1.52 -16.59
N GLU A 39 16.39 -1.34 -15.75
CA GLU A 39 15.73 -0.06 -15.56
C GLU A 39 16.65 0.93 -14.86
N LYS A 40 17.42 0.49 -13.85
CA LYS A 40 18.43 1.30 -13.18
C LYS A 40 19.48 1.79 -14.18
N GLN A 41 19.99 0.90 -15.02
CA GLN A 41 20.90 1.25 -16.11
C GLN A 41 20.23 2.16 -17.15
N TRP A 42 18.97 1.91 -17.50
CA TRP A 42 18.22 2.76 -18.43
C TRP A 42 18.01 4.16 -17.88
N VAL A 43 17.70 4.30 -16.59
CA VAL A 43 17.66 5.59 -15.90
C VAL A 43 19.05 6.24 -15.90
N GLU A 44 20.13 5.47 -15.80
CA GLU A 44 21.51 5.98 -15.86
C GLU A 44 21.91 6.45 -17.27
N GLU A 45 21.46 5.77 -18.32
CA GLU A 45 21.74 6.09 -19.73
C GLU A 45 20.82 7.16 -20.29
N HIS A 46 19.55 7.15 -19.87
CA HIS A 46 18.48 8.09 -20.24
C HIS A 46 18.01 8.84 -18.99
N PRO A 47 18.92 9.56 -18.33
CA PRO A 47 18.61 10.23 -17.08
C PRO A 47 17.62 11.36 -17.28
N VAL A 48 17.42 11.81 -18.52
CA VAL A 48 16.51 12.88 -18.88
C VAL A 48 15.56 12.41 -19.96
N VAL A 49 14.29 12.51 -19.64
CA VAL A 49 13.15 12.22 -20.49
C VAL A 49 12.48 13.53 -20.82
N LYS A 50 12.32 13.85 -22.09
CA LYS A 50 11.55 15.02 -22.50
C LYS A 50 10.05 14.75 -22.35
N VAL A 51 9.36 15.59 -21.62
CA VAL A 51 7.93 15.43 -21.31
C VAL A 51 7.14 16.57 -21.92
N ALA A 52 6.14 16.25 -22.72
CA ALA A 52 5.18 17.21 -23.25
C ALA A 52 3.92 17.19 -22.38
N PRO A 53 3.69 18.21 -21.54
CA PRO A 53 2.46 18.38 -20.79
C PRO A 53 1.38 19.08 -21.61
N ASP A 54 0.12 18.75 -21.35
CA ASP A 54 -0.97 19.64 -21.77
C ASP A 54 -1.03 20.83 -20.80
N LYS A 55 -0.60 22.00 -21.27
CA LYS A 55 -0.50 23.22 -20.45
C LYS A 55 -1.86 23.72 -19.98
N ASN A 56 -2.95 23.35 -20.66
CA ASN A 56 -4.28 23.91 -20.44
C ASN A 56 -5.27 22.92 -19.79
N PHE A 57 -4.76 21.79 -19.26
CA PHE A 57 -5.59 20.70 -18.73
C PHE A 57 -5.73 20.71 -17.19
N ALA A 58 -5.82 21.89 -16.60
CA ALA A 58 -5.87 22.07 -15.15
C ALA A 58 -7.20 21.54 -14.55
N PRO A 59 -7.18 20.88 -13.37
CA PRO A 59 -6.06 20.70 -12.45
C PRO A 59 -5.34 19.35 -12.62
N ILE A 60 -5.65 18.58 -13.68
CA ILE A 60 -4.97 17.31 -13.99
C ILE A 60 -3.52 17.61 -14.32
N GLU A 61 -3.32 18.53 -15.26
CA GLU A 61 -1.99 19.01 -15.65
C GLU A 61 -2.04 20.45 -16.14
N PHE A 62 -1.07 21.25 -15.70
CA PHE A 62 -0.81 22.56 -16.27
C PHE A 62 0.64 22.93 -16.02
N VAL A 63 1.17 23.84 -16.84
CA VAL A 63 2.53 24.32 -16.65
C VAL A 63 2.49 25.68 -15.98
N GLU A 64 3.10 25.78 -14.80
CA GLU A 64 3.27 27.02 -14.07
C GLU A 64 4.75 27.19 -13.73
N ASN A 65 5.36 28.30 -14.17
CA ASN A 65 6.79 28.59 -14.01
C ASN A 65 7.73 27.53 -14.61
N GLY A 66 7.35 26.94 -15.75
CA GLY A 66 8.18 25.95 -16.44
C GLY A 66 8.25 24.58 -15.75
N GLU A 67 7.36 24.32 -14.80
CA GLU A 67 7.16 23.03 -14.16
C GLU A 67 5.75 22.51 -14.38
N ILE A 68 5.63 21.20 -14.48
CA ILE A 68 4.33 20.52 -14.56
C ILE A 68 3.70 20.48 -13.16
N LYS A 69 2.52 21.07 -13.01
CA LYS A 69 1.69 21.09 -11.80
C LYS A 69 0.38 20.33 -12.04
N GLY A 70 -0.36 20.05 -10.97
CA GLY A 70 -1.57 19.22 -11.00
C GLY A 70 -1.31 17.78 -10.55
N PHE A 71 -2.25 16.89 -10.82
CA PHE A 71 -2.11 15.45 -10.54
C PHE A 71 -0.83 14.89 -11.17
N SER A 72 -0.63 15.17 -12.45
CA SER A 72 0.48 14.63 -13.23
C SER A 72 1.82 15.09 -12.70
N GLY A 73 1.92 16.35 -12.24
CA GLY A 73 3.11 16.87 -11.58
C GLY A 73 3.48 16.13 -10.28
N GLU A 74 2.49 15.79 -9.45
CA GLU A 74 2.75 15.02 -8.21
C GLU A 74 3.22 13.60 -8.53
N TYR A 75 2.60 12.94 -9.51
CA TYR A 75 3.02 11.61 -9.92
C TYR A 75 4.41 11.64 -10.58
N LEU A 76 4.71 12.60 -11.47
CA LEU A 76 6.05 12.78 -12.04
C LEU A 76 7.11 13.05 -10.98
N ARG A 77 6.79 13.84 -9.95
CA ARG A 77 7.70 14.08 -8.83
C ARG A 77 7.98 12.80 -8.07
N ILE A 78 6.94 12.02 -7.76
CA ILE A 78 7.10 10.72 -7.10
C ILE A 78 7.92 9.77 -7.96
N ILE A 79 7.66 9.74 -9.27
CA ILE A 79 8.44 8.94 -10.22
C ILE A 79 9.90 9.37 -10.17
N SER A 80 10.20 10.65 -10.30
CA SER A 80 11.57 11.15 -10.21
C SER A 80 12.22 10.81 -8.86
N GLU A 81 11.51 11.00 -7.74
CA GLU A 81 12.01 10.75 -6.39
C GLU A 81 12.34 9.29 -6.15
N LYS A 82 11.51 8.39 -6.67
CA LYS A 82 11.63 6.95 -6.46
C LYS A 82 12.57 6.28 -7.46
N THR A 83 12.74 6.87 -8.65
CA THR A 83 13.46 6.23 -9.78
C THR A 83 14.80 6.88 -10.10
N GLY A 84 14.95 8.18 -9.89
CA GLY A 84 16.10 8.95 -10.35
C GLY A 84 15.92 9.62 -11.72
N LEU A 85 14.81 9.37 -12.43
CA LEU A 85 14.55 10.00 -13.72
C LEU A 85 14.34 11.50 -13.62
N LYS A 86 14.73 12.21 -14.66
CA LYS A 86 14.46 13.64 -14.81
C LYS A 86 13.56 13.87 -15.99
N PHE A 87 12.64 14.80 -15.80
CA PHE A 87 11.67 15.17 -16.80
C PHE A 87 11.96 16.58 -17.28
N LYS A 88 12.25 16.72 -18.58
CA LYS A 88 12.51 18.01 -19.22
C LYS A 88 11.28 18.40 -20.03
N ILE A 89 10.66 19.51 -19.71
CA ILE A 89 9.45 19.92 -20.45
C ILE A 89 9.81 20.27 -21.90
N THR A 90 9.13 19.64 -22.85
CA THR A 90 9.04 20.13 -24.24
C THR A 90 7.89 21.11 -24.31
N GLN A 91 8.15 22.30 -24.86
CA GLN A 91 7.13 23.34 -24.97
C GLN A 91 6.40 23.21 -26.29
N THR A 92 5.08 23.16 -26.21
CA THR A 92 4.13 23.12 -27.32
C THR A 92 2.98 24.08 -27.02
N ASP A 93 2.32 24.61 -28.04
CA ASP A 93 1.34 25.68 -27.84
C ASP A 93 -0.08 25.15 -27.57
N ASN A 94 -0.41 23.98 -28.12
CA ASN A 94 -1.71 23.33 -27.99
C ASN A 94 -1.58 21.80 -27.89
N TRP A 95 -2.70 21.12 -27.63
CA TRP A 95 -2.72 19.67 -27.46
C TRP A 95 -2.30 18.89 -28.72
N ALA A 96 -2.73 19.32 -29.92
CA ALA A 96 -2.37 18.66 -31.16
C ALA A 96 -0.85 18.63 -31.36
N GLU A 97 -0.18 19.78 -31.18
CA GLU A 97 1.28 19.87 -31.19
C GLU A 97 1.93 19.05 -30.07
N THR A 98 1.32 19.03 -28.89
CA THR A 98 1.80 18.25 -27.74
C THR A 98 1.82 16.76 -28.09
N PHE A 99 0.70 16.25 -28.62
CA PHE A 99 0.53 14.87 -29.02
C PHE A 99 1.45 14.50 -30.19
N GLU A 100 1.52 15.31 -31.24
CA GLU A 100 2.40 15.06 -32.38
C GLU A 100 3.88 15.13 -32.01
N SER A 101 4.30 16.03 -31.11
CA SER A 101 5.68 16.08 -30.62
C SER A 101 6.14 14.77 -29.98
N ALA A 102 5.22 14.04 -29.34
CA ALA A 102 5.51 12.74 -28.74
C ALA A 102 5.53 11.60 -29.76
N ILE A 103 4.82 11.74 -30.89
CA ILE A 103 4.82 10.74 -31.96
C ILE A 103 6.02 10.90 -32.87
N GLU A 104 6.43 12.15 -33.14
CA GLU A 104 7.66 12.48 -33.86
C GLU A 104 8.93 12.37 -33.00
N TRP A 105 8.78 11.99 -31.73
CA TRP A 105 9.87 11.80 -30.76
C TRP A 105 10.70 13.07 -30.50
N GLN A 106 10.10 14.23 -30.74
CA GLN A 106 10.62 15.50 -30.26
C GLN A 106 10.51 15.58 -28.73
N SER A 107 9.43 14.98 -28.21
CA SER A 107 9.19 14.67 -26.81
C SER A 107 9.25 13.16 -26.61
N ASP A 108 9.79 12.75 -25.47
CA ASP A 108 9.94 11.33 -25.14
C ASP A 108 8.69 10.76 -24.45
N MET A 109 7.87 11.62 -23.84
CA MET A 109 6.66 11.22 -23.13
C MET A 109 5.62 12.34 -23.07
N LEU A 110 4.35 11.96 -23.13
CA LEU A 110 3.20 12.75 -22.70
C LEU A 110 2.94 12.47 -21.23
N SER A 111 2.79 13.52 -20.44
CA SER A 111 2.54 13.34 -19.01
C SER A 111 1.09 13.07 -18.65
N SER A 112 0.14 13.61 -19.43
CA SER A 112 -1.29 13.35 -19.25
C SER A 112 -1.94 13.10 -20.59
N ALA A 113 -2.11 11.83 -20.92
CA ALA A 113 -2.78 11.43 -22.15
C ALA A 113 -3.92 10.46 -21.84
N ALA A 114 -5.11 10.79 -22.33
CA ALA A 114 -6.25 9.89 -22.28
C ALA A 114 -5.99 8.67 -23.18
N TYR A 115 -6.15 7.48 -22.61
CA TYR A 115 -6.04 6.23 -23.34
C TYR A 115 -7.19 6.07 -24.35
N THR A 116 -6.86 5.81 -25.62
CA THR A 116 -7.78 5.35 -26.67
C THR A 116 -7.13 4.21 -27.44
N GLU A 117 -7.93 3.35 -28.08
CA GLU A 117 -7.37 2.28 -28.92
C GLU A 117 -6.56 2.85 -30.08
N ASP A 118 -7.03 3.92 -30.74
CA ASP A 118 -6.30 4.57 -31.85
C ASP A 118 -4.92 5.10 -31.41
N ARG A 119 -4.82 5.71 -30.22
CA ARG A 119 -3.55 6.27 -29.74
C ARG A 119 -2.60 5.19 -29.25
N LYS A 120 -3.11 4.06 -28.75
CA LYS A 120 -2.29 2.91 -28.35
C LYS A 120 -1.53 2.33 -29.55
N GLU A 121 -2.06 2.48 -30.76
CA GLU A 121 -1.34 2.14 -31.99
C GLU A 121 -0.16 3.08 -32.28
N ARG A 122 0.00 4.21 -31.57
CA ARG A 122 1.08 5.20 -31.79
C ARG A 122 2.00 5.40 -30.58
N LEU A 123 1.50 5.30 -29.35
CA LEU A 123 2.25 5.48 -28.09
C LEU A 123 2.08 4.32 -27.11
N LEU A 124 3.00 4.19 -26.16
CA LEU A 124 2.94 3.27 -25.05
C LEU A 124 2.37 3.94 -23.80
N PHE A 125 1.20 3.50 -23.38
CA PHE A 125 0.56 4.06 -22.19
C PHE A 125 0.98 3.35 -20.91
N SER A 126 1.24 4.11 -19.86
CA SER A 126 1.30 3.59 -18.49
C SER A 126 -0.08 3.09 -18.05
N ARG A 127 -0.13 2.39 -16.93
CA ARG A 127 -1.36 2.19 -16.17
C ARG A 127 -1.95 3.56 -15.79
N PRO A 128 -3.28 3.70 -15.75
CA PRO A 128 -3.87 4.98 -15.39
C PRO A 128 -3.51 5.32 -13.95
N TYR A 129 -2.99 6.51 -13.73
CA TYR A 129 -2.76 7.02 -12.38
C TYR A 129 -3.98 7.77 -11.85
N VAL A 130 -4.90 8.17 -12.74
CA VAL A 130 -6.17 8.76 -12.37
C VAL A 130 -7.25 8.44 -13.42
N THR A 131 -8.48 8.24 -12.99
CA THR A 131 -9.63 7.95 -13.87
C THR A 131 -10.82 8.79 -13.45
N PHE A 132 -11.46 9.44 -14.43
CA PHE A 132 -12.54 10.39 -14.19
C PHE A 132 -13.70 10.21 -15.18
N PRO A 133 -14.94 10.44 -14.74
CA PRO A 133 -16.10 10.46 -15.62
C PRO A 133 -16.17 11.75 -16.44
N ILE A 134 -16.62 11.62 -17.70
CA ILE A 134 -16.83 12.74 -18.60
C ILE A 134 -18.32 13.15 -18.56
N GLY A 135 -18.56 14.44 -18.35
CA GLY A 135 -19.89 15.02 -18.25
C GLY A 135 -20.26 15.86 -19.48
N ILE A 136 -21.56 16.09 -19.62
CA ILE A 136 -22.15 17.02 -20.58
C ILE A 136 -22.49 18.30 -19.82
N TYR A 137 -22.14 19.46 -20.35
CA TYR A 137 -22.37 20.77 -19.76
C TYR A 137 -23.18 21.63 -20.71
N THR A 138 -24.21 22.30 -20.19
CA THR A 138 -25.05 23.23 -20.95
C THR A 138 -25.22 24.53 -20.18
N GLN A 139 -25.81 25.55 -20.81
CA GLN A 139 -26.24 26.74 -20.09
C GLN A 139 -27.31 26.38 -19.03
N LEU A 140 -27.47 27.17 -17.96
CA LEU A 140 -28.39 26.89 -16.85
C LEU A 140 -29.82 26.59 -17.32
N GLY A 141 -30.29 27.25 -18.38
CA GLY A 141 -31.61 27.05 -18.98
C GLY A 141 -31.71 25.90 -20.00
N GLY A 142 -30.59 25.26 -20.36
CA GLY A 142 -30.56 24.17 -21.34
C GLY A 142 -31.20 22.87 -20.82
N PRO A 143 -31.60 21.95 -21.71
CA PRO A 143 -32.20 20.68 -21.32
C PRO A 143 -31.22 19.79 -20.56
N TYR A 144 -31.77 18.85 -19.78
CA TYR A 144 -31.01 17.74 -19.23
C TYR A 144 -30.90 16.65 -20.29
N ILE A 145 -29.70 16.12 -20.49
CA ILE A 145 -29.38 15.17 -21.56
C ILE A 145 -29.20 13.80 -20.92
N THR A 146 -30.11 12.86 -21.22
CA THR A 146 -30.06 11.52 -20.63
C THR A 146 -29.16 10.57 -21.41
N ASN A 147 -29.01 10.82 -22.71
CA ASN A 147 -28.11 10.06 -23.58
C ASN A 147 -27.54 10.95 -24.70
N LEU A 148 -26.38 10.58 -25.24
CA LEU A 148 -25.66 11.40 -26.23
C LEU A 148 -26.39 11.55 -27.57
N ARG A 149 -27.34 10.66 -27.94
CA ARG A 149 -28.09 10.80 -29.21
C ARG A 149 -29.02 12.01 -29.21
N GLU A 150 -29.39 12.51 -28.04
CA GLU A 150 -30.19 13.75 -27.94
C GLU A 150 -29.43 14.98 -28.43
N LEU A 151 -28.11 14.90 -28.59
CA LEU A 151 -27.27 15.96 -29.15
C LEU A 151 -27.08 15.82 -30.68
N ASN A 152 -27.73 14.86 -31.33
CA ASN A 152 -27.64 14.71 -32.78
C ASN A 152 -28.15 16.00 -33.47
N GLY A 153 -27.33 16.57 -34.35
CA GLY A 153 -27.61 17.82 -35.05
C GLY A 153 -27.27 19.10 -34.28
N GLU A 154 -26.94 19.01 -32.98
CA GLU A 154 -26.57 20.15 -32.12
C GLU A 154 -25.08 20.46 -32.16
N ARG A 155 -24.70 21.72 -31.90
CA ARG A 155 -23.30 22.15 -31.89
C ARG A 155 -22.68 21.87 -30.53
N VAL A 156 -21.76 20.91 -30.50
CA VAL A 156 -21.13 20.45 -29.26
C VAL A 156 -19.66 20.82 -29.29
N ALA A 157 -19.25 21.67 -28.35
CA ALA A 157 -17.85 22.03 -28.19
C ALA A 157 -17.06 20.92 -27.51
N VAL A 158 -15.97 20.54 -28.14
CA VAL A 158 -14.94 19.65 -27.60
C VAL A 158 -13.58 20.23 -27.99
N VAL A 159 -12.59 20.06 -27.12
CA VAL A 159 -11.23 20.48 -27.45
C VAL A 159 -10.71 19.61 -28.58
N ASN A 160 -10.11 20.26 -29.58
CA ASN A 160 -9.61 19.58 -30.77
C ASN A 160 -8.60 18.48 -30.40
N ASP A 161 -8.71 17.34 -31.09
CA ASP A 161 -7.89 16.15 -30.93
C ASP A 161 -7.95 15.52 -29.53
N TYR A 162 -8.90 15.89 -28.66
CA TYR A 162 -9.14 15.17 -27.41
C TYR A 162 -9.83 13.83 -27.65
N ALA A 163 -9.59 12.85 -26.76
CA ALA A 163 -10.12 11.49 -26.94
C ALA A 163 -11.65 11.44 -27.07
N VAL A 164 -12.36 12.35 -26.40
CA VAL A 164 -13.82 12.44 -26.48
C VAL A 164 -14.32 12.82 -27.87
N GLU A 165 -13.56 13.61 -28.63
CA GLU A 165 -13.92 13.97 -30.00
C GLU A 165 -14.01 12.73 -30.90
N ASN A 166 -12.98 11.88 -30.88
CA ASN A 166 -12.93 10.67 -31.70
C ASN A 166 -14.05 9.69 -31.34
N TRP A 167 -14.33 9.54 -30.04
CA TRP A 167 -15.43 8.69 -29.60
C TRP A 167 -16.78 9.21 -30.08
N LEU A 168 -17.01 10.52 -30.01
CA LEU A 168 -18.23 11.14 -30.52
C LEU A 168 -18.36 11.01 -32.04
N ARG A 169 -17.28 11.25 -32.81
CA ARG A 169 -17.30 11.07 -34.27
C ARG A 169 -17.62 9.64 -34.69
N ARG A 170 -17.09 8.65 -33.96
CA ARG A 170 -17.29 7.23 -34.26
C ARG A 170 -18.68 6.73 -33.84
N ASP A 171 -19.09 7.04 -32.61
CA ASP A 171 -20.30 6.46 -32.02
C ASP A 171 -21.56 7.31 -32.30
N TYR A 172 -21.38 8.60 -32.60
CA TYR A 172 -22.44 9.59 -32.78
C TYR A 172 -22.12 10.60 -33.92
N PRO A 173 -21.95 10.13 -35.18
CA PRO A 173 -21.52 10.96 -36.31
C PRO A 173 -22.49 12.10 -36.68
N GLU A 174 -23.73 12.06 -36.18
CA GLU A 174 -24.75 13.09 -36.41
C GLU A 174 -24.59 14.32 -35.49
N ILE A 175 -23.76 14.25 -34.45
CA ILE A 175 -23.47 15.40 -33.57
C ILE A 175 -22.57 16.39 -34.32
N LYS A 176 -22.94 17.69 -34.34
CA LYS A 176 -22.12 18.72 -34.98
C LYS A 176 -21.01 19.15 -34.03
N ILE A 177 -19.86 18.52 -34.17
CA ILE A 177 -18.69 18.85 -33.35
C ILE A 177 -18.14 20.23 -33.73
N VAL A 178 -17.95 21.08 -32.71
CA VAL A 178 -17.27 22.37 -32.80
C VAL A 178 -15.93 22.26 -32.07
N GLU A 179 -14.86 22.18 -32.84
CA GLU A 179 -13.51 22.10 -32.32
C GLU A 179 -13.09 23.43 -31.67
N THR A 180 -12.49 23.35 -30.48
CA THR A 180 -11.96 24.50 -29.73
C THR A 180 -10.47 24.30 -29.39
N GLY A 181 -9.77 25.40 -29.14
CA GLY A 181 -8.33 25.36 -28.85
C GLY A 181 -7.98 25.04 -27.39
N SER A 182 -8.93 25.22 -26.47
CA SER A 182 -8.74 24.93 -25.04
C SER A 182 -10.07 24.69 -24.32
N VAL A 183 -10.00 24.07 -23.15
CA VAL A 183 -11.20 23.87 -22.30
C VAL A 183 -11.82 25.21 -21.91
N THR A 184 -11.01 26.23 -21.67
CA THR A 184 -11.50 27.58 -21.37
C THR A 184 -12.28 28.17 -22.55
N ASP A 185 -11.79 28.03 -23.79
CA ASP A 185 -12.50 28.45 -25.02
C ASP A 185 -13.83 27.70 -25.19
N SER A 186 -13.87 26.38 -24.90
CA SER A 186 -15.12 25.61 -24.89
C SER A 186 -16.17 26.21 -23.95
N PHE A 187 -15.78 26.52 -22.71
CA PHE A 187 -16.70 27.11 -21.73
C PHE A 187 -17.03 28.58 -22.01
N GLU A 188 -16.13 29.37 -22.62
CA GLU A 188 -16.44 30.72 -23.12
C GLU A 188 -17.53 30.66 -24.19
N ARG A 189 -17.35 29.81 -25.21
CA ARG A 189 -18.33 29.64 -26.29
C ARG A 189 -19.68 29.16 -25.78
N LEU A 190 -19.69 28.28 -24.78
CA LEU A 190 -20.92 27.84 -24.13
C LEU A 190 -21.57 28.99 -23.35
N SER A 191 -20.79 29.77 -22.60
CA SER A 191 -21.28 30.95 -21.89
C SER A 191 -21.85 32.01 -22.84
N GLU A 192 -21.29 32.14 -24.04
CA GLU A 192 -21.74 33.06 -25.09
C GLU A 192 -22.91 32.51 -25.94
N GLY A 193 -23.29 31.24 -25.75
CA GLY A 193 -24.36 30.59 -26.53
C GLY A 193 -23.98 30.25 -27.98
N LYS A 194 -22.68 30.19 -28.28
CA LYS A 194 -22.15 29.81 -29.60
C LYS A 194 -22.22 28.30 -29.87
N VAL A 195 -22.36 27.51 -28.81
CA VAL A 195 -22.53 26.06 -28.81
C VAL A 195 -23.60 25.66 -27.80
N GLU A 196 -24.32 24.58 -28.05
CA GLU A 196 -25.40 24.10 -27.20
C GLU A 196 -24.91 23.28 -26.01
N ALA A 197 -23.79 22.57 -26.16
CA ALA A 197 -23.19 21.79 -25.09
C ALA A 197 -21.65 21.77 -25.17
N VAL A 198 -21.01 21.53 -24.03
CA VAL A 198 -19.59 21.18 -23.90
C VAL A 198 -19.51 19.79 -23.28
N ILE A 199 -18.70 18.90 -23.85
CA ILE A 199 -18.46 17.57 -23.26
C ILE A 199 -17.04 17.57 -22.70
N GLU A 200 -16.92 17.45 -21.37
CA GLU A 200 -15.63 17.58 -20.69
C GLU A 200 -15.56 16.78 -19.38
N ASP A 201 -14.34 16.49 -18.95
CA ASP A 201 -14.02 15.91 -17.65
C ASP A 201 -14.62 16.69 -16.47
N PHE A 202 -15.20 15.99 -15.51
CA PHE A 202 -15.87 16.63 -14.38
C PHE A 202 -14.95 17.55 -13.55
N LEU A 203 -13.71 17.14 -13.31
CA LEU A 203 -12.78 17.87 -12.47
C LEU A 203 -12.21 19.09 -13.20
N VAL A 204 -11.88 18.92 -14.48
CA VAL A 204 -11.37 19.99 -15.35
C VAL A 204 -12.45 21.05 -15.59
N ALA A 205 -13.69 20.63 -15.88
CA ALA A 205 -14.83 21.51 -16.03
C ALA A 205 -15.07 22.34 -14.76
N LYS A 206 -15.11 21.69 -13.59
CA LYS A 206 -15.33 22.37 -12.31
C LYS A 206 -14.23 23.40 -11.99
N TYR A 207 -12.96 23.03 -12.20
CA TYR A 207 -11.84 23.94 -12.00
C TYR A 207 -11.90 25.15 -12.94
N ASN A 208 -12.19 24.93 -14.22
CA ASN A 208 -12.23 26.01 -15.23
C ASN A 208 -13.41 26.96 -15.02
N ILE A 209 -14.61 26.42 -14.73
CA ILE A 209 -15.79 27.21 -14.35
C ILE A 209 -15.47 28.11 -13.14
N ALA A 210 -14.82 27.56 -12.11
CA ALA A 210 -14.48 28.30 -10.89
C ALA A 210 -13.37 29.34 -11.11
N LYS A 211 -12.26 28.95 -11.75
CA LYS A 211 -11.08 29.82 -11.97
C LYS A 211 -11.40 31.05 -12.82
N HIS A 212 -12.19 30.86 -13.88
CA HIS A 212 -12.55 31.93 -14.82
C HIS A 212 -13.91 32.55 -14.49
N ASN A 213 -14.58 32.10 -13.43
CA ASN A 213 -15.85 32.63 -12.94
C ASN A 213 -16.97 32.61 -14.00
N PHE A 214 -17.04 31.53 -14.80
CA PHE A 214 -18.12 31.35 -15.77
C PHE A 214 -19.44 31.17 -15.02
N LYS A 215 -20.35 32.12 -15.23
CA LYS A 215 -21.70 32.08 -14.65
C LYS A 215 -22.65 31.51 -15.69
N GLY A 216 -23.70 30.83 -15.21
CA GLY A 216 -24.75 30.37 -16.12
C GLY A 216 -24.50 29.03 -16.79
N ILE A 217 -23.57 28.21 -16.30
CA ILE A 217 -23.25 26.87 -16.83
C ILE A 217 -23.59 25.80 -15.78
N LYS A 218 -24.14 24.66 -16.22
CA LYS A 218 -24.45 23.50 -15.37
C LYS A 218 -23.98 22.19 -16.01
N ALA A 219 -23.76 21.17 -15.18
CA ALA A 219 -23.71 19.79 -15.65
C ALA A 219 -25.14 19.33 -16.02
N ALA A 220 -25.30 18.80 -17.22
CA ALA A 220 -26.57 18.46 -17.86
C ALA A 220 -26.75 16.96 -18.13
N GLY A 221 -25.70 16.16 -17.97
CA GLY A 221 -25.75 14.72 -18.19
C GLY A 221 -24.39 14.07 -18.00
N ALA A 222 -24.37 12.74 -17.97
CA ALA A 222 -23.15 11.96 -17.96
C ALA A 222 -22.98 11.25 -19.31
N THR A 223 -21.75 11.06 -19.73
CA THR A 223 -21.44 10.24 -20.91
C THR A 223 -21.08 8.81 -20.46
N PRO A 224 -21.20 7.80 -21.34
CA PRO A 224 -20.66 6.47 -21.06
C PRO A 224 -19.12 6.44 -21.08
N TYR A 225 -18.47 7.56 -21.42
CA TYR A 225 -17.03 7.67 -21.55
C TYR A 225 -16.37 8.08 -20.23
N GLN A 226 -15.15 7.58 -20.04
CA GLN A 226 -14.31 7.93 -18.91
C GLN A 226 -12.90 8.19 -19.41
N TYR A 227 -12.28 9.24 -18.90
CA TYR A 227 -10.86 9.44 -19.12
C TYR A 227 -10.07 8.55 -18.18
N LYS A 228 -9.28 7.66 -18.77
CA LYS A 228 -8.20 6.96 -18.10
C LYS A 228 -6.93 7.71 -18.44
N ILE A 229 -6.48 8.57 -17.52
CA ILE A 229 -5.31 9.41 -17.75
C ILE A 229 -4.05 8.63 -17.39
N CYS A 230 -3.16 8.56 -18.37
CA CYS A 230 -1.94 7.79 -18.36
C CYS A 230 -0.76 8.66 -18.80
N PHE A 231 0.45 8.23 -18.48
CA PHE A 231 1.65 8.70 -19.16
C PHE A 231 1.72 8.01 -20.54
N GLY A 232 1.92 8.77 -21.62
CA GLY A 232 2.05 8.26 -22.98
C GLY A 232 3.49 8.34 -23.45
N VAL A 233 4.22 7.24 -23.42
CA VAL A 233 5.65 7.18 -23.76
C VAL A 233 5.86 6.78 -25.22
N ARG A 234 6.94 7.23 -25.84
CA ARG A 234 7.35 6.75 -27.18
C ARG A 234 7.53 5.22 -27.21
N LYS A 235 7.26 4.63 -28.37
CA LYS A 235 7.14 3.16 -28.52
C LYS A 235 8.43 2.38 -28.34
N ASP A 236 9.54 3.03 -28.59
CA ASP A 236 10.89 2.50 -28.48
C ASP A 236 11.49 2.65 -27.09
N TRP A 237 10.80 3.32 -26.13
CA TRP A 237 11.19 3.40 -24.71
C TRP A 237 10.19 2.69 -23.78
N PRO A 238 9.95 1.38 -23.94
CA PRO A 238 9.08 0.62 -23.04
C PRO A 238 9.60 0.57 -21.60
N GLU A 239 10.91 0.71 -21.38
CA GLU A 239 11.56 0.73 -20.07
C GLU A 239 11.07 1.92 -19.25
N LEU A 240 10.98 3.11 -19.86
CA LEU A 240 10.43 4.30 -19.21
C LEU A 240 8.98 4.08 -18.75
N ARG A 241 8.13 3.47 -19.59
CA ARG A 241 6.75 3.13 -19.20
C ARG A 241 6.73 2.17 -18.01
N ASP A 242 7.59 1.16 -18.01
CA ASP A 242 7.62 0.14 -16.96
C ASP A 242 8.16 0.68 -15.63
N ILE A 243 9.18 1.55 -15.68
CA ILE A 243 9.68 2.34 -14.55
C ILE A 243 8.54 3.16 -13.92
N ILE A 244 7.77 3.85 -14.76
CA ILE A 244 6.60 4.63 -14.32
C ILE A 244 5.55 3.71 -13.68
N ASN A 245 5.20 2.58 -14.30
CA ASN A 245 4.20 1.64 -13.77
C ASN A 245 4.57 1.05 -12.41
N LYS A 246 5.84 0.66 -12.23
CA LYS A 246 6.35 0.15 -10.96
C LYS A 246 6.35 1.21 -9.89
N THR A 247 6.70 2.45 -10.26
CA THR A 247 6.64 3.57 -9.33
C THR A 247 5.21 3.80 -8.86
N LEU A 248 4.25 3.86 -9.79
CA LEU A 248 2.84 3.98 -9.45
C LEU A 248 2.39 2.80 -8.57
N ALA A 249 2.87 1.57 -8.81
CA ALA A 249 2.53 0.36 -8.03
C ALA A 249 3.03 0.41 -6.58
N SER A 250 4.17 1.07 -6.37
CA SER A 250 4.79 1.24 -5.06
C SER A 250 4.10 2.27 -4.16
N LEU A 251 3.08 2.97 -4.65
CA LEU A 251 2.37 3.98 -3.87
C LEU A 251 1.39 3.31 -2.91
N SER A 252 1.49 3.68 -1.63
CA SER A 252 0.53 3.25 -0.63
C SER A 252 -0.84 3.87 -0.87
N LYS A 253 -1.89 3.24 -0.32
CA LYS A 253 -3.26 3.77 -0.38
C LYS A 253 -3.34 5.18 0.21
N ASN A 254 -2.65 5.45 1.32
CA ASN A 254 -2.61 6.75 1.98
C ASN A 254 -1.93 7.83 1.13
N GLU A 255 -0.86 7.51 0.40
CA GLU A 255 -0.19 8.48 -0.49
C GLU A 255 -1.09 8.85 -1.68
N THR A 256 -1.77 7.86 -2.24
CA THR A 256 -2.73 8.06 -3.35
C THR A 256 -3.95 8.86 -2.88
N GLU A 257 -4.52 8.54 -1.72
CA GLU A 257 -5.61 9.31 -1.11
C GLU A 257 -5.19 10.74 -0.78
N ARG A 258 -3.94 10.98 -0.35
CA ARG A 258 -3.41 12.33 -0.09
C ARG A 258 -3.33 13.18 -1.36
N ILE A 259 -2.87 12.63 -2.48
CA ILE A 259 -2.79 13.33 -3.77
C ILE A 259 -4.20 13.63 -4.28
N ASN A 260 -5.08 12.61 -4.25
CA ASN A 260 -6.48 12.74 -4.62
C ASN A 260 -7.17 13.82 -3.78
N LYS A 261 -7.00 13.80 -2.46
CA LYS A 261 -7.56 14.82 -1.56
C LYS A 261 -6.98 16.20 -1.84
N LYS A 262 -5.65 16.34 -1.97
CA LYS A 262 -4.98 17.62 -2.25
C LYS A 262 -5.56 18.29 -3.49
N TRP A 263 -5.67 17.56 -4.60
CA TRP A 263 -6.07 18.17 -5.86
C TRP A 263 -7.60 18.16 -6.09
N ALA A 264 -8.35 17.20 -5.54
CA ALA A 264 -9.81 17.25 -5.51
C ALA A 264 -10.35 18.33 -4.55
N GLU A 265 -9.72 18.58 -3.39
CA GLU A 265 -10.03 19.71 -2.51
C GLU A 265 -9.46 21.02 -3.02
N SER A 266 -8.33 21.06 -3.74
CA SER A 266 -7.89 22.32 -4.38
C SER A 266 -8.81 22.76 -5.52
N ALA A 267 -9.53 21.82 -6.15
CA ALA A 267 -10.66 22.09 -7.04
C ALA A 267 -11.94 22.48 -6.26
N ILE A 268 -11.90 22.45 -4.93
CA ILE A 268 -12.87 23.03 -3.99
C ILE A 268 -12.17 24.21 -3.29
N ILE A 269 -12.01 25.35 -3.98
CA ILE A 269 -11.43 26.54 -3.33
C ILE A 269 -12.31 26.95 -2.13
N HIS A 270 -11.81 26.73 -0.92
CA HIS A 270 -12.08 27.57 0.24
C HIS A 270 -11.14 28.80 0.18
N HIS A 271 -11.68 30.01 0.28
CA HIS A 271 -10.91 31.26 0.30
C HIS A 271 -10.11 31.45 1.62
N ILE A 272 -8.76 31.29 1.65
CA ILE A 272 -7.85 31.85 2.70
C ILE A 272 -6.47 32.29 2.12
N ASN A 273 -5.86 33.40 2.61
CA ASN A 273 -4.86 34.28 1.93
C ASN A 273 -3.39 34.23 2.50
N ILE A 274 -2.33 34.15 1.66
CA ILE A 274 -0.93 33.68 1.95
C ILE A 274 0.15 34.76 2.28
N LYS A 275 -0.12 36.07 2.21
CA LYS A 275 0.91 37.13 2.31
C LYS A 275 1.74 37.20 3.62
N ARG A 276 1.32 36.55 4.71
CA ARG A 276 1.99 36.65 6.03
C ARG A 276 3.23 35.77 6.21
N ALA A 277 3.36 34.68 5.45
CA ALA A 277 4.43 33.71 5.67
C ALA A 277 5.80 34.18 5.14
N ARG A 278 5.83 35.04 4.12
CA ARG A 278 7.07 35.48 3.44
C ARG A 278 7.95 36.44 4.25
N PHE A 279 7.41 37.13 5.26
CA PHE A 279 8.14 38.15 6.01
C PHE A 279 9.25 37.58 6.92
N TRP A 280 8.99 36.45 7.56
CA TRP A 280 9.88 35.88 8.59
C TRP A 280 11.11 35.16 8.03
N LEU A 281 11.09 34.73 6.77
CA LEU A 281 12.21 34.02 6.14
C LEU A 281 13.42 34.94 5.86
N SER A 282 13.15 36.23 5.59
CA SER A 282 14.17 37.23 5.24
C SER A 282 15.10 37.59 6.40
N VAL A 283 14.64 37.43 7.65
CA VAL A 283 15.39 37.82 8.86
C VAL A 283 16.52 36.82 9.17
N SER A 284 16.30 35.54 8.88
CA SER A 284 17.22 34.46 9.21
C SER A 284 18.54 34.52 8.41
N ALA A 285 18.48 34.99 7.17
CA ALA A 285 19.62 35.02 6.25
C ALA A 285 20.70 36.06 6.63
N GLY A 286 20.32 37.17 7.26
CA GLY A 286 21.25 38.24 7.64
C GLY A 286 22.22 37.83 8.75
N LEU A 287 21.82 36.92 9.65
CA LEU A 287 22.61 36.53 10.82
C LEU A 287 23.84 35.68 10.46
N ALA A 288 23.72 34.85 9.43
CA ALA A 288 24.79 33.93 9.02
C ALA A 288 26.00 34.66 8.42
N ALA A 289 25.79 35.78 7.72
CA ALA A 289 26.87 36.55 7.11
C ALA A 289 27.82 37.21 8.12
N PHE A 290 27.33 37.53 9.32
CA PHE A 290 28.09 38.21 10.37
C PHE A 290 29.17 37.32 11.00
N ILE A 291 28.89 36.02 11.16
CA ILE A 291 29.79 35.06 11.82
C ILE A 291 31.06 34.81 10.99
N ILE A 292 30.93 34.83 9.67
CA ILE A 292 32.05 34.56 8.74
C ILE A 292 33.11 35.68 8.81
N ALA A 293 32.71 36.93 9.05
CA ALA A 293 33.62 38.06 9.13
C ALA A 293 34.56 38.01 10.34
N LEU A 294 34.12 37.44 11.47
CA LEU A 294 34.90 37.34 12.71
C LEU A 294 36.12 36.40 12.57
N ILE A 295 35.96 35.31 11.82
CA ILE A 295 37.01 34.30 11.63
C ILE A 295 38.21 34.88 10.86
N LEU A 296 37.96 35.81 9.95
CA LEU A 296 39.00 36.42 9.11
C LEU A 296 39.91 37.39 9.90
N VAL A 297 39.40 38.01 10.97
CA VAL A 297 40.18 38.92 11.82
C VAL A 297 41.18 38.17 12.70
N TRP A 298 40.79 37.01 13.23
CA TRP A 298 41.61 36.19 14.12
C TRP A 298 42.92 35.73 13.46
N ASN A 299 42.84 35.34 12.18
CA ASN A 299 44.00 34.87 11.43
C ASN A 299 45.07 35.94 11.19
N LYS A 300 44.73 37.22 11.32
CA LYS A 300 45.69 38.32 11.12
C LYS A 300 46.63 38.51 12.32
N GLN A 301 46.23 38.10 13.53
CA GLN A 301 47.01 38.26 14.76
C GLN A 301 48.20 37.30 14.87
N LEU A 302 48.09 36.11 14.26
CA LEU A 302 49.10 35.05 14.29
C LEU A 302 50.43 35.46 13.65
N LYS A 303 50.42 36.48 12.79
CA LYS A 303 51.59 36.92 12.02
C LYS A 303 52.51 37.89 12.76
N SER A 304 52.23 38.25 14.02
CA SER A 304 53.18 38.98 14.88
C SER A 304 54.30 38.06 15.39
N ARG A 305 55.07 37.62 14.39
CA ARG A 305 56.26 36.77 14.42
C ARG A 305 57.40 37.30 15.28
N VAL A 306 57.45 38.59 15.55
CA VAL A 306 58.77 39.22 15.58
C VAL A 306 59.46 39.14 16.95
N LYS A 307 58.77 38.65 17.99
CA LYS A 307 59.34 38.46 19.34
C LYS A 307 60.26 37.22 19.48
N GLN A 308 60.66 36.65 18.34
CA GLN A 308 61.25 35.33 18.22
C GLN A 308 62.74 35.24 18.58
N ARG A 309 63.55 36.32 18.55
CA ARG A 309 65.02 36.19 18.72
C ARG A 309 65.62 36.53 20.09
N THR A 310 64.98 37.34 20.92
CA THR A 310 65.49 37.62 22.29
C THR A 310 65.27 36.46 23.25
N ARG A 311 64.50 35.44 22.82
CA ARG A 311 64.14 34.25 23.58
C ARG A 311 65.21 33.17 23.58
N GLU A 312 66.12 33.11 22.60
CA GLU A 312 66.98 31.93 22.41
C GLU A 312 68.02 31.72 23.53
N LEU A 313 68.59 32.80 24.10
CA LEU A 313 69.59 32.71 25.18
C LEU A 313 68.96 32.52 26.58
N SER A 314 67.73 33.03 26.81
CA SER A 314 66.96 32.64 28.00
C SER A 314 66.43 31.22 27.85
N ALA A 315 66.14 30.76 26.62
CA ALA A 315 65.57 29.46 26.32
C ALA A 315 66.47 28.27 26.63
N GLU A 316 67.78 28.43 26.84
CA GLU A 316 68.66 27.31 27.25
C GLU A 316 68.66 27.08 28.76
N LYS A 317 68.72 28.16 29.56
CA LYS A 317 68.60 28.12 31.03
C LYS A 317 67.15 27.90 31.48
N GLU A 318 66.20 28.52 30.78
CA GLU A 318 64.79 28.14 30.84
C GLU A 318 64.61 26.72 30.32
N LYS A 319 65.33 26.21 29.30
CA LYS A 319 65.20 24.80 28.87
C LYS A 319 65.46 23.85 30.03
N PHE A 320 66.53 24.04 30.80
CA PHE A 320 66.85 23.12 31.90
C PHE A 320 65.85 23.23 33.06
N LYS A 321 65.50 24.45 33.49
CA LYS A 321 64.41 24.65 34.48
C LYS A 321 63.06 24.15 33.96
N THR A 322 62.77 24.35 32.69
CA THR A 322 61.56 23.87 32.01
C THR A 322 61.60 22.35 31.93
N ILE A 323 62.72 21.70 31.63
CA ILE A 323 62.81 20.23 31.58
C ILE A 323 62.51 19.65 32.97
N LEU A 324 63.14 20.18 34.03
CA LEU A 324 62.85 19.76 35.41
C LEU A 324 61.41 20.07 35.82
N ASN A 325 60.89 21.26 35.53
CA ASN A 325 59.52 21.68 35.86
C ASN A 325 58.44 21.11 34.94
N SER A 326 58.83 20.53 33.80
CA SER A 326 57.94 19.81 32.88
C SER A 326 57.90 18.32 33.17
N ALA A 327 58.80 17.82 34.01
CA ALA A 327 58.70 16.46 34.49
C ALA A 327 57.44 16.33 35.34
N GLY A 328 56.54 15.42 34.94
CA GLY A 328 55.27 15.19 35.63
C GLY A 328 55.40 14.41 36.95
N ASP A 329 56.62 14.02 37.34
CA ASP A 329 56.91 13.45 38.65
C ASP A 329 57.54 14.54 39.54
N ALA A 330 57.31 14.48 40.85
CA ALA A 330 58.00 15.32 41.81
C ALA A 330 59.48 14.94 41.84
N ILE A 331 60.35 15.87 41.43
CA ILE A 331 61.80 15.68 41.39
C ILE A 331 62.42 16.55 42.47
N TYR A 332 63.25 15.95 43.32
CA TYR A 332 64.04 16.66 44.31
C TYR A 332 65.46 16.10 44.43
N VAL A 333 66.42 16.98 44.69
CA VAL A 333 67.83 16.66 44.96
C VAL A 333 68.12 16.99 46.41
N HIS A 334 68.74 16.08 47.15
CA HIS A 334 69.12 16.30 48.54
C HIS A 334 70.55 15.84 48.85
N ARG A 335 71.14 16.41 49.90
CA ARG A 335 72.44 15.99 50.44
C ARG A 335 72.32 14.70 51.24
N LYS A 336 73.46 14.12 51.62
CA LYS A 336 73.54 12.93 52.48
C LYS A 336 72.84 13.11 53.84
N ASP A 337 72.75 14.33 54.36
CA ASP A 337 72.04 14.66 55.61
C ASP A 337 70.51 14.78 55.43
N GLY A 338 70.00 14.58 54.20
CA GLY A 338 68.58 14.65 53.86
C GLY A 338 68.06 16.06 53.54
N LYS A 339 68.91 17.08 53.55
CA LYS A 339 68.50 18.45 53.25
C LYS A 339 68.23 18.66 51.76
N LEU A 340 67.04 19.17 51.43
CA LEU A 340 66.64 19.47 50.05
C LEU A 340 67.44 20.64 49.47
N LEU A 341 68.02 20.45 48.27
CA LEU A 341 68.84 21.42 47.55
C LEU A 341 68.13 22.00 46.33
N LEU A 342 67.46 21.14 45.56
CA LEU A 342 66.73 21.51 44.35
C LEU A 342 65.45 20.70 44.30
N PHE A 343 64.40 21.28 43.76
CA PHE A 343 63.14 20.61 43.54
C PHE A 343 62.40 21.29 42.38
N ASN A 344 61.59 20.52 41.66
CA ASN A 344 60.80 21.06 40.56
C ASN A 344 59.43 21.56 41.05
N ASN A 345 58.70 22.24 40.17
CA ASN A 345 57.34 22.69 40.46
C ASN A 345 56.42 21.55 40.89
N GLN A 346 56.54 20.38 40.26
CA GLN A 346 55.70 19.24 40.61
C GLN A 346 55.88 18.81 42.08
N ALA A 347 57.09 18.89 42.64
CA ALA A 347 57.31 18.62 44.07
C ALA A 347 56.66 19.66 44.99
N MET A 348 56.60 20.93 44.56
CA MET A 348 55.85 21.98 45.29
C MET A 348 54.35 21.73 45.22
N ASP A 349 53.84 21.37 44.04
CA ASP A 349 52.41 21.14 43.82
C ASP A 349 51.92 19.88 44.54
N ASP A 350 52.65 18.76 44.45
CA ASP A 350 52.27 17.49 45.08
C ASP A 350 52.29 17.57 46.60
N LEU A 351 53.27 18.27 47.18
CA LEU A 351 53.48 18.37 48.64
C LEU A 351 52.83 19.63 49.26
N GLY A 352 52.45 20.63 48.46
CA GLY A 352 51.78 21.85 48.92
C GLY A 352 52.68 22.87 49.66
N TYR A 353 54.00 22.72 49.57
CA TYR A 353 54.97 23.65 50.18
C TYR A 353 55.51 24.65 49.15
N THR A 354 55.81 25.87 49.60
CA THR A 354 56.46 26.87 48.74
C THR A 354 57.97 26.61 48.59
N GLU A 355 58.60 27.18 47.56
CA GLU A 355 60.05 27.02 47.32
C GLU A 355 60.91 27.40 48.54
N LYS A 356 60.57 28.49 49.24
CA LYS A 356 61.29 28.90 50.45
C LYS A 356 61.12 27.93 51.61
N GLU A 357 59.96 27.29 51.70
CA GLU A 357 59.66 26.30 52.74
C GLU A 357 60.38 24.98 52.43
N LEU A 358 60.29 24.45 51.20
CA LEU A 358 60.97 23.22 50.80
C LEU A 358 62.50 23.31 50.93
N ALA A 359 63.12 24.44 50.61
CA ALA A 359 64.58 24.62 50.76
C ALA A 359 65.07 24.50 52.22
N GLY A 360 64.16 24.61 53.20
CA GLY A 360 64.43 24.42 54.61
C GLY A 360 64.12 23.02 55.15
N LEU A 361 63.40 22.19 54.39
CA LEU A 361 62.90 20.89 54.84
C LEU A 361 63.89 19.74 54.58
N ASN A 362 63.73 18.68 55.36
CA ASN A 362 64.38 17.39 55.18
C ASN A 362 63.44 16.43 54.46
N VAL A 363 63.99 15.45 53.75
CA VAL A 363 63.19 14.38 53.08
C VAL A 363 62.29 13.64 54.08
N LYS A 364 62.67 13.55 55.36
CA LYS A 364 61.82 12.97 56.42
C LYS A 364 60.54 13.75 56.71
N ASP A 365 60.53 15.07 56.44
CA ASP A 365 59.37 15.91 56.71
C ASP A 365 58.25 15.74 55.65
N ILE A 366 58.55 15.05 54.55
CA ILE A 366 57.67 14.88 53.38
C ILE A 366 57.33 13.40 53.08
N ASP A 367 57.88 12.47 53.85
CA ASP A 367 57.69 11.02 53.70
C ASP A 367 57.33 10.38 55.05
N ASN A 368 56.10 9.88 55.17
CA ASN A 368 55.49 9.38 56.40
C ASN A 368 56.17 8.13 56.96
N ASN A 369 56.88 7.37 56.11
CA ASN A 369 57.41 6.06 56.49
C ASN A 369 58.94 6.06 56.68
N LEU A 370 59.61 7.22 56.67
CA LEU A 370 61.07 7.36 56.68
C LEU A 370 61.70 7.53 58.09
N ASP A 371 61.12 6.89 59.10
CA ASP A 371 61.52 7.08 60.50
C ASP A 371 62.66 6.15 61.00
N GLU A 372 63.02 5.06 60.29
CA GLU A 372 64.12 4.19 60.72
C GLU A 372 65.49 4.53 60.06
N PRO A 373 66.61 4.57 60.81
CA PRO A 373 67.97 4.67 60.25
C PRO A 373 68.30 3.56 59.24
N VAL A 374 67.57 2.45 59.30
CA VAL A 374 67.78 1.24 58.50
C VAL A 374 67.44 1.43 57.01
N ASP A 375 66.44 2.27 56.68
CA ASP A 375 66.02 2.45 55.28
C ASP A 375 66.87 3.49 54.53
N VAL A 376 67.35 4.52 55.22
CA VAL A 376 68.34 5.46 54.66
C VAL A 376 69.67 4.77 54.42
N GLN A 377 70.10 3.89 55.33
CA GLN A 377 71.37 3.14 55.20
C GLN A 377 71.28 2.06 54.11
N LYS A 378 70.17 1.34 53.98
CA LYS A 378 69.90 0.43 52.85
C LYS A 378 69.81 1.17 51.51
N ALA A 379 69.22 2.35 51.48
CA ALA A 379 69.17 3.20 50.28
C ALA A 379 70.57 3.71 49.90
N LEU A 380 71.41 4.08 50.87
CA LEU A 380 72.81 4.47 50.68
C LEU A 380 73.70 3.31 50.18
N GLU A 381 73.51 2.10 50.70
CA GLU A 381 74.24 0.90 50.28
C GLU A 381 73.82 0.41 48.88
N LYS A 382 72.53 0.45 48.55
CA LYS A 382 72.00 -0.02 47.26
C LYS A 382 72.28 0.95 46.11
N THR A 383 72.38 2.26 46.37
CA THR A 383 72.72 3.27 45.36
C THR A 383 74.23 3.43 45.13
N ALA A 384 75.08 2.89 46.01
CA ALA A 384 76.55 2.96 45.90
C ALA A 384 77.15 2.29 44.64
N TYR A 385 76.40 1.40 43.97
CA TYR A 385 76.83 0.68 42.76
C TYR A 385 76.25 1.24 41.44
N GLY A 386 75.72 2.48 41.44
CA GLY A 386 75.16 3.09 40.23
C GLY A 386 73.80 2.51 39.79
N LYS A 387 73.11 1.79 40.67
CA LYS A 387 71.75 1.26 40.43
C LYS A 387 70.69 2.13 41.13
N ASN A 388 69.61 2.43 40.42
CA ASN A 388 68.45 3.15 40.96
C ASN A 388 67.63 2.23 41.88
N PHE A 389 67.22 2.72 43.05
CA PHE A 389 66.36 1.99 43.99
C PHE A 389 64.93 2.52 43.90
N VAL A 390 63.93 1.63 43.80
CA VAL A 390 62.51 1.99 43.72
C VAL A 390 61.77 1.35 44.87
N PHE A 391 60.96 2.13 45.58
CA PHE A 391 60.11 1.66 46.68
C PHE A 391 58.80 2.44 46.72
N ARG A 392 57.79 1.89 47.40
CA ARG A 392 56.51 2.55 47.64
C ARG A 392 56.48 3.08 49.06
N THR A 393 55.91 4.25 49.22
CA THR A 393 55.78 4.94 50.50
C THR A 393 54.54 5.84 50.48
N GLU A 394 54.34 6.59 51.54
CA GLU A 394 53.28 7.56 51.72
C GLU A 394 53.91 8.94 51.90
N ASN A 395 53.65 9.86 50.98
CA ASN A 395 54.13 11.23 51.10
C ASN A 395 53.06 12.08 51.79
N ILE A 396 53.52 13.04 52.60
CA ILE A 396 52.66 13.91 53.40
C ILE A 396 52.66 15.31 52.79
N ARG A 397 51.47 15.86 52.57
CA ARG A 397 51.29 17.24 52.14
C ARG A 397 51.35 18.19 53.34
N LYS A 398 51.58 19.48 53.09
CA LYS A 398 51.58 20.54 54.10
C LYS A 398 50.29 20.61 54.94
N ASP A 399 49.15 20.23 54.37
CA ASP A 399 47.86 20.20 55.06
C ASP A 399 47.64 18.94 55.93
N GLY A 400 48.61 18.03 55.96
CA GLY A 400 48.57 16.75 56.68
C GLY A 400 47.89 15.62 55.91
N SER A 401 47.40 15.85 54.68
CA SER A 401 46.87 14.78 53.84
C SER A 401 47.99 13.87 53.33
N ILE A 402 47.69 12.57 53.24
CA ILE A 402 48.65 11.54 52.84
C ILE A 402 48.27 11.04 51.45
N PHE A 403 49.26 10.81 50.58
CA PHE A 403 49.05 10.17 49.29
C PHE A 403 50.08 9.06 49.03
N PRO A 404 49.69 7.98 48.32
CA PRO A 404 50.60 6.92 47.97
C PRO A 404 51.59 7.40 46.90
N ALA A 405 52.88 7.16 47.13
CA ALA A 405 53.96 7.57 46.26
C ALA A 405 54.90 6.39 45.92
N GLU A 406 55.32 6.32 44.66
CA GLU A 406 56.41 5.43 44.23
C GLU A 406 57.67 6.28 44.02
N VAL A 407 58.69 6.07 44.88
CA VAL A 407 59.91 6.87 44.88
C VAL A 407 61.04 6.09 44.21
N ARG A 408 61.68 6.71 43.21
CA ARG A 408 62.93 6.25 42.61
C ARG A 408 64.09 7.12 43.08
N LEU A 409 65.07 6.51 43.73
CA LEU A 409 66.24 7.18 44.26
C LEU A 409 67.50 6.81 43.46
N GLY A 410 68.23 7.83 43.00
CA GLY A 410 69.55 7.73 42.36
C GLY A 410 70.59 8.62 43.06
N SER A 411 71.87 8.47 42.72
CA SER A 411 72.95 9.32 43.26
C SER A 411 73.97 9.70 42.20
N PHE A 412 74.54 10.90 42.29
CA PHE A 412 75.55 11.42 41.37
C PHE A 412 76.45 12.46 42.07
N GLU A 413 77.50 12.92 41.39
CA GLU A 413 78.53 13.80 41.97
C GLU A 413 78.50 15.18 41.29
N ILE A 414 78.45 16.26 42.08
CA ILE A 414 78.55 17.66 41.63
C ILE A 414 79.69 18.29 42.42
N ASP A 415 80.69 18.87 41.73
CA ASP A 415 81.83 19.57 42.35
C ASP A 415 82.55 18.77 43.46
N GLY A 416 82.56 17.43 43.37
CA GLY A 416 83.18 16.53 44.35
C GLY A 416 82.31 16.14 45.55
N GLU A 417 81.05 16.58 45.62
CA GLU A 417 80.07 16.16 46.63
C GLU A 417 79.03 15.18 46.04
N LYS A 418 78.77 14.09 46.78
CA LYS A 418 77.74 13.11 46.42
C LYS A 418 76.35 13.59 46.83
N VAL A 419 75.46 13.72 45.86
CA VAL A 419 74.06 14.14 46.03
C VAL A 419 73.09 13.03 45.59
N PHE A 420 71.88 13.06 46.14
CA PHE A 420 70.82 12.08 45.85
C PHE A 420 69.69 12.73 45.08
N LEU A 421 69.23 12.06 44.03
CA LEU A 421 68.08 12.46 43.23
C LEU A 421 66.89 11.55 43.55
N GLY A 422 65.87 12.10 44.18
CA GLY A 422 64.57 11.46 44.38
C GLY A 422 63.60 11.89 43.28
N ILE A 423 63.00 10.91 42.61
CA ILE A 423 61.85 11.10 41.73
C ILE A 423 60.68 10.41 42.41
N SER A 424 59.80 11.18 43.03
CA SER A 424 58.57 10.70 43.66
C SER A 424 57.41 10.84 42.67
N ARG A 425 56.76 9.72 42.37
CA ARG A 425 55.56 9.69 41.54
C ARG A 425 54.35 9.49 42.43
N ASN A 426 53.46 10.47 42.46
CA ASN A 426 52.12 10.29 43.01
C ASN A 426 51.37 9.21 42.21
N ILE A 427 50.98 8.10 42.85
CA ILE A 427 50.28 6.98 42.22
C ILE A 427 48.78 6.92 42.55
N GLU A 428 48.24 7.92 43.25
CA GLU A 428 46.83 8.02 43.61
C GLU A 428 45.90 7.91 42.38
N GLN A 429 46.22 8.65 41.31
CA GLN A 429 45.49 8.58 40.05
C GLN A 429 45.59 7.19 39.39
N ARG A 430 46.75 6.53 39.52
CA ARG A 430 47.01 5.22 38.91
C ARG A 430 46.22 4.12 39.61
N GLU A 431 46.14 4.14 40.95
CA GLU A 431 45.32 3.18 41.70
C GLU A 431 43.82 3.38 41.44
N ARG A 432 43.37 4.63 41.30
CA ARG A 432 41.98 4.94 40.90
C ARG A 432 41.65 4.44 39.49
N GLN A 433 42.55 4.64 38.52
CA GLN A 433 42.43 4.10 37.17
C GLN A 433 42.40 2.56 37.17
N GLN A 434 43.21 1.91 38.00
CA GLN A 434 43.22 0.46 38.11
C GLN A 434 41.88 -0.08 38.64
N ARG A 435 41.33 0.50 39.71
CA ARG A 435 40.01 0.11 40.25
C ARG A 435 38.88 0.36 39.25
N GLU A 436 38.94 1.44 38.48
CA GLU A 436 37.98 1.69 37.39
C GLU A 436 38.09 0.63 36.28
N GLN A 437 39.32 0.27 35.89
CA GLN A 437 39.58 -0.76 34.89
C GLN A 437 39.07 -2.14 35.35
N GLU A 438 39.26 -2.48 36.63
CA GLU A 438 38.74 -3.73 37.23
C GLU A 438 37.20 -3.78 37.19
N ALA A 439 36.53 -2.67 37.48
CA ALA A 439 35.07 -2.56 37.38
C ALA A 439 34.56 -2.80 35.96
N MET A 440 35.26 -2.23 34.98
CA MET A 440 34.94 -2.40 33.56
C MET A 440 35.20 -3.84 33.07
N VAL A 441 36.28 -4.48 33.54
CA VAL A 441 36.57 -5.89 33.25
C VAL A 441 35.47 -6.81 33.80
N GLU A 442 35.01 -6.59 35.02
CA GLU A 442 33.94 -7.40 35.61
C GLU A 442 32.61 -7.20 34.88
N LEU A 443 32.27 -5.97 34.49
CA LEU A 443 31.10 -5.71 33.63
C LEU A 443 31.16 -6.52 32.33
N PHE A 444 32.29 -6.49 31.62
CA PHE A 444 32.45 -7.24 30.38
C PHE A 444 32.43 -8.76 30.59
N ARG A 445 32.98 -9.25 31.70
CA ARG A 445 32.88 -10.66 32.07
C ARG A 445 31.41 -11.08 32.23
N LEU A 446 30.61 -10.31 32.96
CA LEU A 446 29.19 -10.60 33.17
C LEU A 446 28.37 -10.54 31.87
N VAL A 447 28.68 -9.60 30.97
CA VAL A 447 28.08 -9.56 29.61
C VAL A 447 28.30 -10.87 28.85
N ASN A 448 29.49 -11.44 28.95
CA ASN A 448 29.82 -12.67 28.24
C ASN A 448 29.21 -13.93 28.89
N CYS A 449 28.77 -13.85 30.15
CA CYS A 449 28.27 -14.99 30.92
C CYS A 449 26.76 -15.00 31.14
N ARG A 450 26.02 -13.94 30.77
CA ARG A 450 24.57 -13.82 31.04
C ARG A 450 23.78 -13.55 29.77
N GLU A 451 22.70 -14.30 29.56
CA GLU A 451 21.80 -14.09 28.42
C GLU A 451 20.73 -13.03 28.68
N LYS A 452 20.38 -12.78 29.94
CA LYS A 452 19.33 -11.84 30.33
C LYS A 452 19.91 -10.63 31.06
N LEU A 453 19.43 -9.45 30.69
CA LEU A 453 19.81 -8.18 31.31
C LEU A 453 19.56 -8.16 32.83
N SER A 454 18.48 -8.81 33.28
CA SER A 454 18.11 -8.88 34.70
C SER A 454 19.14 -9.61 35.55
N GLU A 455 19.76 -10.66 35.02
CA GLU A 455 20.77 -11.45 35.72
C GLU A 455 22.10 -10.69 35.78
N LEU A 456 22.47 -10.04 34.66
CA LEU A 456 23.67 -9.18 34.60
C LEU A 456 23.61 -8.04 35.62
N ILE A 457 22.51 -7.28 35.65
CA ILE A 457 22.38 -6.15 36.58
C ILE A 457 22.37 -6.63 38.03
N LYS A 458 21.73 -7.77 38.32
CA LYS A 458 21.69 -8.36 39.66
C LYS A 458 23.08 -8.73 40.21
N GLU A 459 23.99 -9.16 39.34
CA GLU A 459 25.35 -9.53 39.73
C GLU A 459 26.34 -8.36 39.69
N PHE A 460 26.12 -7.38 38.82
CA PHE A 460 27.00 -6.21 38.71
C PHE A 460 26.73 -5.15 39.79
N LEU A 461 25.47 -4.98 40.20
CA LEU A 461 25.10 -3.94 41.16
C LEU A 461 25.79 -4.08 42.54
N PRO A 462 25.97 -5.29 43.13
CA PRO A 462 26.80 -5.47 44.32
C PRO A 462 28.24 -4.99 44.15
N TYR A 463 28.86 -5.28 43.01
CA TYR A 463 30.22 -4.86 42.71
C TYR A 463 30.34 -3.33 42.68
N LEU A 464 29.42 -2.64 42.00
CA LEU A 464 29.38 -1.17 41.97
C LEU A 464 29.19 -0.55 43.36
N ARG A 465 28.31 -1.15 44.19
CA ARG A 465 28.07 -0.69 45.56
C ARG A 465 29.35 -0.76 46.39
N ASP A 466 30.05 -1.90 46.35
CA ASP A 466 31.24 -2.14 47.15
C ASP A 466 32.42 -1.28 46.66
N TRP A 467 32.57 -1.13 45.33
CA TRP A 467 33.55 -0.24 44.71
C TRP A 467 33.35 1.23 45.13
N ALA A 468 32.10 1.69 45.15
CA ALA A 468 31.73 3.05 45.56
C ALA A 468 31.68 3.24 47.09
N LYS A 469 31.95 2.17 47.87
CA LYS A 469 31.85 2.14 49.34
C LYS A 469 30.49 2.67 49.84
N CYS A 470 29.41 2.21 49.22
CA CYS A 470 28.05 2.66 49.52
C CYS A 470 27.23 1.63 50.29
N ASP A 471 26.18 2.08 50.98
CA ASP A 471 25.27 1.18 51.70
C ASP A 471 24.17 0.64 50.77
N ALA A 472 23.74 1.44 49.81
CA ALA A 472 22.66 1.11 48.88
C ALA A 472 22.96 1.56 47.45
N ALA A 473 22.51 0.76 46.49
CA ALA A 473 22.65 1.01 45.07
C ALA A 473 21.38 0.61 44.31
N GLY A 474 21.03 1.33 43.25
CA GLY A 474 19.83 1.07 42.47
C GLY A 474 19.98 1.51 41.02
N ILE A 475 19.43 0.72 40.10
CA ILE A 475 19.37 1.07 38.68
C ILE A 475 17.91 1.24 38.29
N ARG A 476 17.61 2.36 37.63
CA ARG A 476 16.31 2.66 37.04
C ARG A 476 16.45 2.73 35.53
N LEU A 477 15.48 2.17 34.81
CA LEU A 477 15.46 2.18 33.34
C LEU A 477 14.17 2.81 32.84
N LYS A 478 14.26 3.50 31.71
CA LYS A 478 13.13 4.15 31.06
C LYS A 478 12.07 3.12 30.66
N ARG A 479 10.84 3.32 31.12
CA ARG A 479 9.67 2.51 30.73
C ARG A 479 8.49 3.45 30.41
N GLY A 480 8.25 3.68 29.13
CA GLY A 480 7.27 4.68 28.69
C GLY A 480 7.75 6.09 29.05
N GLU A 481 7.02 6.79 29.92
CA GLU A 481 7.36 8.14 30.38
C GLU A 481 8.04 8.21 31.76
N ASP A 482 8.19 7.07 32.45
CA ASP A 482 8.71 6.96 33.82
C ASP A 482 10.02 6.14 33.90
N TYR A 483 10.65 6.14 35.07
CA TYR A 483 11.92 5.48 35.36
C TYR A 483 11.84 4.61 36.63
N PRO A 484 11.12 3.48 36.58
CA PRO A 484 11.04 2.55 37.70
C PRO A 484 12.38 1.88 38.01
N TYR A 485 12.54 1.44 39.25
CA TYR A 485 13.66 0.58 39.62
C TYR A 485 13.60 -0.71 38.81
N TYR A 486 14.68 -0.98 38.08
CA TYR A 486 14.90 -2.24 37.41
C TYR A 486 15.53 -3.25 38.39
N HIS A 487 16.46 -2.79 39.23
CA HIS A 487 17.02 -3.57 40.33
C HIS A 487 17.56 -2.66 41.44
N THR A 488 17.53 -3.14 42.68
CA THR A 488 18.00 -2.41 43.87
C THR A 488 18.73 -3.34 44.83
N LEU A 489 19.63 -2.78 45.62
CA LEU A 489 20.38 -3.44 46.67
C LEU A 489 20.58 -2.47 47.84
N GLY A 490 20.31 -2.92 49.07
CA GLY A 490 20.53 -2.11 50.29
C GLY A 490 19.47 -1.05 50.61
N PHE A 491 18.48 -0.83 49.73
CA PHE A 491 17.28 -0.03 50.02
C PHE A 491 16.20 -0.87 50.73
N SER A 492 15.43 -0.26 51.62
CA SER A 492 14.29 -0.92 52.28
C SER A 492 13.15 -1.20 51.29
N GLU A 493 12.35 -2.25 51.52
CA GLU A 493 11.24 -2.59 50.62
C GLU A 493 10.19 -1.46 50.53
N ASP A 494 9.88 -0.81 51.65
CA ASP A 494 8.99 0.36 51.69
C ASP A 494 9.53 1.49 50.81
N PHE A 495 10.82 1.79 50.91
CA PHE A 495 11.46 2.80 50.08
C PHE A 495 11.39 2.46 48.58
N VAL A 496 11.68 1.22 48.20
CA VAL A 496 11.64 0.80 46.78
C VAL A 496 10.22 0.88 46.22
N GLN A 497 9.20 0.46 46.97
CA GLN A 497 7.81 0.50 46.52
C GLN A 497 7.30 1.93 46.36
N THR A 498 7.59 2.79 47.35
CA THR A 498 7.12 4.18 47.39
C THR A 498 7.85 5.09 46.40
N GLU A 499 9.16 4.90 46.23
CA GLU A 499 9.99 5.68 45.31
C GLU A 499 10.12 5.03 43.94
N ASN A 500 9.35 3.99 43.62
CA ASN A 500 9.47 3.33 42.33
C ASN A 500 9.17 4.28 41.17
N SER A 501 8.16 5.15 41.29
CA SER A 501 7.86 6.15 40.26
C SER A 501 8.56 7.48 40.52
N ILE A 502 9.30 7.97 39.51
CA ILE A 502 9.93 9.31 39.54
C ILE A 502 8.96 10.37 39.03
N CYS A 503 7.97 9.99 38.22
CA CYS A 503 6.93 10.91 37.78
C CYS A 503 6.07 11.40 38.95
N LEU A 504 5.59 12.65 38.85
CA LEU A 504 4.49 13.09 39.71
C LEU A 504 3.23 12.27 39.35
N LEU A 505 2.56 11.75 40.36
CA LEU A 505 1.33 10.98 40.21
C LEU A 505 0.13 11.87 40.52
N ASN A 506 -0.94 11.78 39.72
CA ASN A 506 -2.20 12.44 40.01
C ASN A 506 -2.95 11.72 41.16
N LYS A 507 -4.09 12.28 41.60
CA LYS A 507 -4.96 11.68 42.65
C LYS A 507 -5.48 10.27 42.33
N LYS A 508 -5.28 9.76 41.10
CA LYS A 508 -5.63 8.41 40.65
C LYS A 508 -4.39 7.52 40.46
N TYR A 509 -3.24 7.88 41.04
CA TYR A 509 -1.97 7.14 40.95
C TYR A 509 -1.45 6.92 39.52
N CYS A 510 -1.82 7.80 38.58
CA CYS A 510 -1.30 7.78 37.21
C CYS A 510 -0.29 8.93 37.01
N PRO A 511 0.79 8.75 36.22
CA PRO A 511 1.72 9.83 35.89
C PRO A 511 0.99 11.05 35.31
N ILE A 512 1.27 12.23 35.86
CA ILE A 512 0.76 13.51 35.35
C ILE A 512 1.37 13.76 33.97
N ARG A 513 0.51 13.94 32.95
CA ARG A 513 0.90 14.29 31.58
C ARG A 513 0.72 15.80 31.40
N GLY A 514 1.80 16.56 31.27
CA GLY A 514 1.78 18.02 31.07
C GLY A 514 2.46 18.47 29.77
N GLN A 515 2.10 19.66 29.26
CA GLN A 515 2.88 20.38 28.23
C GLN A 515 4.23 20.84 28.81
N VAL A 516 5.20 21.11 27.92
CA VAL A 516 6.65 21.37 28.15
C VAL A 516 7.00 22.40 29.26
N SER A 517 6.03 23.12 29.85
CA SER A 517 6.22 24.07 30.95
C SER A 517 5.72 23.61 32.33
N GLU A 518 5.15 22.41 32.48
CA GLU A 518 4.75 21.85 33.80
C GLU A 518 5.77 20.80 34.28
N GLN A 519 6.23 20.93 35.52
CA GLN A 519 7.26 20.09 36.12
C GLN A 519 6.81 18.62 36.18
N LYS A 520 7.46 17.75 35.40
CA LYS A 520 7.03 16.35 35.17
C LYS A 520 7.52 15.34 36.22
N TYR A 521 8.68 15.60 36.83
CA TYR A 521 9.38 14.67 37.71
C TYR A 521 9.48 15.19 39.15
N ALA A 522 9.42 14.27 40.10
CA ALA A 522 9.58 14.52 41.53
C ALA A 522 11.02 14.19 41.97
N CYS A 523 11.56 14.94 42.94
CA CYS A 523 12.87 14.70 43.56
C CYS A 523 14.09 14.93 42.62
N MET A 524 15.30 14.87 43.19
CA MET A 524 16.57 15.11 42.47
C MET A 524 16.83 14.07 41.37
N CYS A 525 16.38 12.83 41.56
CA CYS A 525 16.44 11.78 40.53
C CYS A 525 15.74 12.22 39.23
N GLY A 526 14.64 12.97 39.35
CA GLY A 526 13.87 13.53 38.24
C GLY A 526 14.63 14.59 37.43
N LEU A 527 15.42 15.42 38.10
CA LEU A 527 16.25 16.44 37.45
C LEU A 527 17.38 15.79 36.64
N VAL A 528 18.01 14.76 37.20
CA VAL A 528 19.08 14.02 36.49
C VAL A 528 18.54 13.31 35.25
N VAL A 529 17.41 12.58 35.34
CA VAL A 529 16.86 11.86 34.17
C VAL A 529 16.20 12.75 33.12
N SER A 530 15.83 13.98 33.47
CA SER A 530 15.34 14.98 32.52
C SER A 530 16.45 15.79 31.86
N GLY A 531 17.65 15.75 32.40
CA GLY A 531 18.76 16.61 31.99
C GLY A 531 18.57 18.09 32.36
N ASP A 532 17.59 18.43 33.21
CA ASP A 532 17.34 19.80 33.69
C ASP A 532 18.32 20.13 34.84
N THR A 533 19.58 20.40 34.48
CA THR A 533 20.68 20.73 35.41
C THR A 533 20.81 22.24 35.69
N ASN A 534 19.93 23.06 35.08
CA ASN A 534 20.01 24.53 35.11
C ASN A 534 19.50 25.16 36.42
N ARG A 535 18.99 24.35 37.35
CA ARG A 535 18.38 24.82 38.61
C ARG A 535 19.34 24.80 39.81
N ASP A 536 20.62 24.53 39.59
CA ASP A 536 21.53 24.08 40.64
C ASP A 536 22.28 25.18 41.43
N THR A 537 22.49 24.88 42.72
CA THR A 537 23.19 25.61 43.79
C THR A 537 24.64 25.13 44.02
N GLY A 538 25.19 24.26 43.17
CA GLY A 538 26.61 23.84 43.20
C GLY A 538 26.88 22.33 43.36
N ASN A 539 25.85 21.47 43.26
CA ASN A 539 25.93 20.03 43.52
C ASN A 539 25.87 19.14 42.25
N PHE A 540 25.74 19.71 41.05
CA PHE A 540 25.75 18.98 39.78
C PHE A 540 27.12 19.02 39.10
N THR A 541 27.48 17.91 38.45
CA THR A 541 28.64 17.82 37.57
C THR A 541 28.32 18.40 36.19
N LYS A 542 29.37 18.68 35.39
CA LYS A 542 29.20 19.07 33.97
C LYS A 542 28.50 18.00 33.14
N SER A 543 28.62 16.72 33.52
CA SER A 543 27.95 15.59 32.86
C SER A 543 26.53 15.39 33.38
N GLY A 544 26.02 16.28 34.24
CA GLY A 544 24.65 16.28 34.75
C GLY A 544 24.35 15.25 35.83
N SER A 545 25.38 14.67 36.45
CA SER A 545 25.20 13.86 37.67
C SER A 545 25.01 14.80 38.87
N PHE A 546 24.19 14.38 39.83
CA PHE A 546 24.01 15.09 41.09
C PHE A 546 24.70 14.35 42.22
N TRP A 547 25.37 15.05 43.12
CA TRP A 547 25.91 14.45 44.33
C TRP A 547 25.95 15.39 45.54
N THR A 548 25.82 14.81 46.73
CA THR A 548 25.96 15.50 48.02
C THR A 548 26.63 14.58 49.03
N ASN A 549 27.35 15.18 49.98
CA ASN A 549 27.99 14.51 51.12
C ASN A 549 27.29 14.77 52.46
N SER A 550 26.24 15.59 52.44
CA SER A 550 25.31 15.73 53.56
C SER A 550 23.93 16.09 53.02
N SER A 551 23.08 15.09 52.91
CA SER A 551 21.70 15.25 52.47
C SER A 551 20.87 16.02 53.51
N SER A 552 21.14 15.83 54.80
CA SER A 552 20.50 16.59 55.89
C SER A 552 20.82 18.08 55.79
N GLY A 553 22.09 18.44 55.65
CA GLY A 553 22.51 19.83 55.46
C GLY A 553 21.97 20.44 54.16
N LEU A 554 21.85 19.64 53.09
CA LEU A 554 21.22 20.08 51.85
C LEU A 554 19.72 20.37 52.04
N MET A 555 19.00 19.51 52.77
CA MET A 555 17.58 19.69 53.06
C MET A 555 17.33 20.93 53.93
N GLU A 556 18.19 21.20 54.91
CA GLU A 556 18.17 22.43 55.72
C GLU A 556 18.39 23.68 54.85
N ALA A 557 19.44 23.69 54.03
CA ALA A 557 19.73 24.81 53.12
C ALA A 557 18.60 25.05 52.10
N MET A 558 17.94 23.98 51.63
CA MET A 558 16.79 24.06 50.72
C MET A 558 15.52 24.57 51.42
N ALA A 559 15.32 24.24 52.70
CA ALA A 559 14.22 24.76 53.50
C ALA A 559 14.36 26.28 53.77
N GLU A 560 15.58 26.76 54.00
CA GLU A 560 15.87 28.18 54.23
C GLU A 560 15.78 29.04 52.96
N SER A 561 16.13 28.49 51.80
CA SER A 561 16.10 29.18 50.51
C SER A 561 14.73 29.23 49.84
N GLY A 562 13.67 28.71 50.48
CA GLY A 562 12.33 28.63 49.93
C GLY A 562 12.19 27.62 48.78
N PHE A 563 13.19 26.75 48.58
CA PHE A 563 13.30 25.79 47.48
C PHE A 563 12.66 24.43 47.85
N SER A 564 11.53 24.45 48.58
CA SER A 564 10.99 23.25 49.25
C SER A 564 9.75 22.65 48.60
N GLU A 565 9.13 23.28 47.60
CA GLU A 565 7.78 22.86 47.19
C GLU A 565 7.70 21.50 46.45
N ASN A 566 8.81 20.89 45.99
CA ASN A 566 8.74 19.72 45.10
C ASN A 566 9.81 18.61 45.27
N ILE A 567 10.63 18.64 46.32
CA ILE A 567 11.64 17.60 46.61
C ILE A 567 11.11 16.65 47.68
N ARG A 568 10.95 15.36 47.36
CA ARG A 568 10.42 14.35 48.31
C ARG A 568 11.34 14.09 49.51
N GLY A 569 12.66 14.26 49.35
CA GLY A 569 13.64 14.13 50.45
C GLY A 569 13.75 12.74 51.09
N ARG A 570 13.08 11.71 50.58
CA ARG A 570 12.99 10.38 51.22
C ARG A 570 14.32 9.68 51.45
N CYS A 571 15.33 9.95 50.61
CA CYS A 571 16.68 9.46 50.85
C CYS A 571 17.27 9.99 52.17
N CYS A 572 17.02 11.26 52.49
CA CYS A 572 17.45 11.87 53.75
C CYS A 572 16.65 11.29 54.94
N THR A 573 15.34 11.06 54.79
CA THR A 573 14.52 10.49 55.87
C THR A 573 14.87 9.05 56.21
N GLU A 574 15.41 8.28 55.26
CA GLU A 574 15.98 6.93 55.47
C GLU A 574 17.40 6.95 56.10
N GLY A 575 17.94 8.14 56.36
CA GLY A 575 19.24 8.32 57.02
C GLY A 575 20.46 8.26 56.08
N PHE A 576 20.27 8.35 54.76
CA PHE A 576 21.41 8.44 53.83
C PHE A 576 21.96 9.87 53.79
N GLU A 577 23.23 10.05 54.14
CA GLU A 577 23.91 11.34 54.20
C GLU A 577 24.65 11.69 52.91
N SER A 578 25.34 10.73 52.27
CA SER A 578 25.95 10.96 50.97
C SER A 578 25.15 10.26 49.86
N ILE A 579 24.85 10.98 48.78
CA ILE A 579 24.02 10.51 47.66
C ILE A 579 24.71 10.88 46.35
N ALA A 580 24.81 9.94 45.41
CA ALA A 580 25.24 10.16 44.03
C ALA A 580 24.20 9.61 43.05
N LEU A 581 23.76 10.46 42.12
CA LEU A 581 22.74 10.17 41.11
C LEU A 581 23.36 10.39 39.73
N ILE A 582 23.54 9.31 38.97
CA ILE A 582 24.36 9.29 37.75
C ILE A 582 23.49 8.83 36.58
N PRO A 583 23.35 9.64 35.52
CA PRO A 583 22.55 9.27 34.35
C PRO A 583 23.23 8.13 33.58
N LEU A 584 22.45 7.14 33.15
CA LEU A 584 22.89 6.11 32.21
C LEU A 584 22.65 6.64 30.79
N ARG A 585 23.72 6.93 30.05
CA ARG A 585 23.64 7.56 28.71
C ARG A 585 24.14 6.62 27.62
N ASP A 586 23.34 6.47 26.56
CA ASP A 586 23.78 5.82 25.33
C ASP A 586 23.51 6.75 24.15
N ALA A 587 24.53 6.99 23.32
CA ALA A 587 24.50 7.95 22.20
C ALA A 587 23.94 9.36 22.55
N GLY A 588 24.10 9.81 23.79
CA GLY A 588 23.62 11.11 24.27
C GLY A 588 22.18 11.13 24.81
N GLU A 589 21.43 10.03 24.70
CA GLU A 589 20.11 9.87 25.34
C GLU A 589 20.26 9.27 26.74
N ILE A 590 19.54 9.81 27.74
CA ILE A 590 19.45 9.23 29.07
C ILE A 590 18.44 8.07 29.03
N ILE A 591 18.95 6.85 29.13
CA ILE A 591 18.13 5.62 29.12
C ILE A 591 17.78 5.11 30.52
N GLY A 592 18.41 5.70 31.56
CA GLY A 592 18.21 5.29 32.94
C GLY A 592 19.00 6.12 33.95
N LEU A 593 19.00 5.66 35.21
CA LEU A 593 19.69 6.29 36.33
C LEU A 593 20.37 5.23 37.19
N LEU A 594 21.62 5.46 37.55
CA LEU A 594 22.34 4.77 38.62
C LEU A 594 22.29 5.64 39.88
N GLN A 595 21.79 5.07 40.96
CA GLN A 595 21.64 5.73 42.26
C GLN A 595 22.50 5.02 43.30
N LEU A 596 23.33 5.76 44.01
CA LEU A 596 24.24 5.28 45.06
C LEU A 596 24.06 6.12 46.32
N ASN A 597 23.85 5.47 47.46
CA ASN A 597 23.58 6.13 48.73
C ASN A 597 24.41 5.51 49.87
N THR A 598 24.87 6.34 50.81
CA THR A 598 25.46 5.89 52.08
C THR A 598 25.05 6.78 53.25
N ARG A 599 25.03 6.22 54.45
CA ARG A 599 24.76 6.89 55.73
C ARG A 599 25.98 7.67 56.25
N ALA A 600 27.18 7.42 55.72
CA ALA A 600 28.37 8.19 56.04
C ALA A 600 28.32 9.58 55.38
N LYS A 601 28.80 10.60 56.09
CA LYS A 601 29.09 11.92 55.52
C LYS A 601 30.44 11.89 54.77
N ASN A 602 30.61 12.78 53.79
CA ASN A 602 31.87 12.99 53.07
C ASN A 602 32.39 11.75 52.32
N ASN A 603 31.48 10.91 51.80
CA ASN A 603 31.88 9.66 51.13
C ASN A 603 32.29 9.83 49.67
N PHE A 604 31.73 10.82 48.96
CA PHE A 604 32.02 11.04 47.55
C PHE A 604 32.96 12.24 47.36
N ASP A 605 33.88 12.11 46.42
CA ASP A 605 34.60 13.25 45.85
C ASP A 605 34.27 13.38 44.35
N ILE A 606 34.59 14.53 43.77
CA ILE A 606 34.26 14.83 42.37
C ILE A 606 34.89 13.83 41.38
N GLU A 607 36.06 13.31 41.69
CA GLU A 607 36.77 12.35 40.82
C GLU A 607 36.14 10.96 40.87
N THR A 608 35.65 10.54 42.04
CA THR A 608 34.89 9.31 42.23
C THR A 608 33.58 9.38 41.45
N VAL A 609 32.88 10.52 41.51
CA VAL A 609 31.66 10.74 40.70
C VAL A 609 31.98 10.68 39.19
N ARG A 610 33.11 11.26 38.74
CA ARG A 610 33.55 11.18 37.33
C ARG A 610 33.90 9.75 36.90
N SER A 611 34.54 8.95 37.74
CA SER A 611 34.81 7.54 37.44
C SER A 611 33.51 6.72 37.36
N LEU A 612 32.53 7.02 38.22
CA LEU A 612 31.21 6.39 38.15
C LEU A 612 30.44 6.80 36.89
N GLU A 613 30.55 8.05 36.43
CA GLU A 613 29.98 8.49 35.14
C GLU A 613 30.50 7.65 33.96
N ARG A 614 31.81 7.43 33.88
CA ARG A 614 32.42 6.60 32.82
C ARG A 614 31.96 5.14 32.88
N THR A 615 31.82 4.61 34.09
CA THR A 615 31.32 3.23 34.30
C THR A 615 29.83 3.13 33.94
N ALA A 616 29.04 4.16 34.28
CA ALA A 616 27.62 4.28 33.96
C ALA A 616 27.36 4.36 32.44
N ASP A 617 28.18 5.10 31.68
CA ASP A 617 28.10 5.17 30.22
C ASP A 617 28.37 3.79 29.57
N SER A 618 29.37 3.06 30.08
CA SER A 618 29.68 1.70 29.61
C SER A 618 28.54 0.73 29.90
N LEU A 619 27.95 0.82 31.09
CA LEU A 619 26.79 0.03 31.48
C LEU A 619 25.55 0.36 30.61
N ALA A 620 25.36 1.63 30.25
CA ALA A 620 24.28 2.08 29.39
C ALA A 620 24.38 1.47 27.98
N CYS A 621 25.58 1.46 27.38
CA CYS A 621 25.82 0.80 26.08
C CYS A 621 25.47 -0.70 26.13
N VAL A 622 25.83 -1.39 27.22
CA VAL A 622 25.46 -2.79 27.44
C VAL A 622 23.94 -2.96 27.50
N ILE A 623 23.24 -2.14 28.30
CA ILE A 623 21.78 -2.17 28.42
C ILE A 623 21.12 -2.02 27.05
N SER A 624 21.53 -1.01 26.26
CA SER A 624 21.02 -0.79 24.90
C SER A 624 21.21 -2.00 24.00
N ARG A 625 22.39 -2.64 24.03
CA ARG A 625 22.65 -3.86 23.25
C ARG A 625 21.69 -5.01 23.60
N TYR A 626 21.43 -5.27 24.87
CA TYR A 626 20.49 -6.32 25.29
C TYR A 626 19.05 -6.02 24.84
N THR A 627 18.63 -4.76 24.88
CA THR A 627 17.29 -4.37 24.41
C THR A 627 17.15 -4.52 22.89
N ALA A 628 18.18 -4.19 22.11
CA ALA A 628 18.21 -4.38 20.66
C ALA A 628 18.15 -5.87 20.26
N LEU A 629 18.96 -6.72 20.91
CA LEU A 629 18.96 -8.17 20.66
C LEU A 629 17.61 -8.81 20.99
N SER A 630 16.96 -8.37 22.07
CA SER A 630 15.64 -8.86 22.45
C SER A 630 14.58 -8.46 21.42
N SER A 631 14.63 -7.22 20.94
CA SER A 631 13.73 -6.69 19.90
C SER A 631 13.88 -7.47 18.58
N LEU A 632 15.13 -7.80 18.19
CA LEU A 632 15.40 -8.61 17.00
C LEU A 632 14.81 -10.03 17.12
N ARG A 633 14.98 -10.68 18.28
CA ARG A 633 14.42 -12.01 18.56
C ARG A 633 12.89 -12.00 18.46
N GLU A 634 12.23 -10.96 18.96
CA GLU A 634 10.78 -10.82 18.88
C GLU A 634 10.29 -10.59 17.44
N SER A 635 10.99 -9.73 16.68
CA SER A 635 10.72 -9.53 15.26
C SER A 635 10.83 -10.83 14.45
N ASN A 636 11.91 -11.61 14.66
CA ASN A 636 12.10 -12.90 14.00
C ASN A 636 11.00 -13.93 14.33
N LYS A 637 10.55 -13.98 15.60
CA LYS A 637 9.40 -14.82 15.98
C LYS A 637 8.13 -14.41 15.25
N ARG A 638 7.88 -13.10 15.13
CA ARG A 638 6.71 -12.56 14.41
C ARG A 638 6.76 -12.87 12.92
N PHE A 639 7.92 -12.73 12.27
CA PHE A 639 8.11 -13.09 10.87
C PHE A 639 7.82 -14.57 10.64
N LYS A 640 8.41 -15.46 11.46
CA LYS A 640 8.18 -16.91 11.37
C LYS A 640 6.69 -17.26 11.49
N LEU A 641 5.96 -16.60 12.39
CA LEU A 641 4.52 -16.80 12.53
C LEU A 641 3.74 -16.39 11.27
N ILE A 642 4.06 -15.24 10.67
CA ILE A 642 3.40 -14.77 9.43
C ILE A 642 3.69 -15.73 8.28
N TYR A 643 4.95 -16.16 8.15
CA TYR A 643 5.39 -17.10 7.12
C TYR A 643 4.69 -18.47 7.23
N GLU A 644 4.59 -19.02 8.44
CA GLU A 644 4.02 -20.35 8.67
C GLU A 644 2.49 -20.38 8.73
N LYS A 645 1.83 -19.28 9.13
CA LYS A 645 0.37 -19.24 9.36
C LYS A 645 -0.44 -18.56 8.26
N THR A 646 0.19 -17.95 7.26
CA THR A 646 -0.54 -17.39 6.11
C THR A 646 -1.26 -18.50 5.33
N LEU A 647 -2.43 -18.17 4.78
CA LEU A 647 -3.22 -19.06 3.92
C LEU A 647 -2.84 -18.97 2.44
N LEU A 648 -1.98 -18.01 2.09
CA LEU A 648 -1.50 -17.84 0.73
C LEU A 648 -0.24 -18.68 0.51
N GLY A 649 -0.17 -19.35 -0.64
CA GLY A 649 1.06 -19.99 -1.06
C GLY A 649 2.15 -18.94 -1.21
N TYR A 650 3.30 -19.15 -0.58
CA TYR A 650 4.49 -18.36 -0.81
C TYR A 650 5.58 -19.28 -1.30
N GLN A 651 6.29 -18.83 -2.33
CA GLN A 651 7.51 -19.46 -2.78
C GLN A 651 8.53 -18.42 -3.21
N CYS A 652 9.80 -18.78 -3.11
CA CYS A 652 10.92 -18.06 -3.67
C CYS A 652 11.53 -18.91 -4.78
N PHE A 653 11.84 -18.34 -5.95
CA PHE A 653 12.55 -19.04 -7.01
C PHE A 653 13.61 -18.14 -7.67
N ASP A 654 14.68 -18.73 -8.18
CA ASP A 654 15.77 -17.98 -8.82
C ASP A 654 15.45 -17.56 -10.26
N THR A 655 16.40 -16.94 -10.96
CA THR A 655 16.23 -16.48 -12.34
C THR A 655 15.98 -17.59 -13.36
N TYR A 656 16.24 -18.85 -13.02
CA TYR A 656 15.95 -20.02 -13.84
C TYR A 656 14.61 -20.67 -13.49
N GLY A 657 13.87 -20.09 -12.53
CA GLY A 657 12.59 -20.61 -12.07
C GLY A 657 12.75 -21.75 -11.06
N ILE A 658 13.96 -21.97 -10.54
CA ILE A 658 14.25 -23.03 -9.57
C ILE A 658 13.79 -22.57 -8.18
N ILE A 659 12.93 -23.36 -7.56
CA ILE A 659 12.33 -23.04 -6.26
C ILE A 659 13.39 -23.17 -5.14
N ARG A 660 13.57 -22.09 -4.38
CA ARG A 660 14.51 -21.95 -3.25
C ARG A 660 13.83 -22.01 -1.89
N GLU A 661 12.61 -21.51 -1.80
CA GLU A 661 11.83 -21.54 -0.56
C GLU A 661 10.35 -21.77 -0.84
N VAL A 662 9.67 -22.41 0.11
CA VAL A 662 8.22 -22.59 0.09
C VAL A 662 7.66 -22.56 1.52
N ASN A 663 6.53 -21.88 1.68
CA ASN A 663 5.80 -21.88 2.94
C ASN A 663 4.84 -23.09 3.04
N PRO A 664 4.32 -23.39 4.24
CA PRO A 664 3.38 -24.51 4.42
C PRO A 664 2.12 -24.44 3.56
N ALA A 665 1.56 -23.25 3.33
CA ALA A 665 0.36 -23.10 2.50
C ALA A 665 0.60 -23.52 1.04
N MET A 666 1.79 -23.27 0.49
CA MET A 666 2.14 -23.72 -0.87
C MET A 666 2.18 -25.25 -0.97
N LEU A 667 2.66 -25.93 0.07
CA LEU A 667 2.63 -27.39 0.15
C LEU A 667 1.20 -27.91 0.22
N SER A 668 0.32 -27.22 0.95
CA SER A 668 -1.11 -27.57 1.02
C SER A 668 -1.84 -27.37 -0.32
N ILE A 669 -1.55 -26.28 -1.04
CA ILE A 669 -2.14 -25.99 -2.36
C ILE A 669 -1.70 -27.03 -3.41
N THR A 670 -0.42 -27.42 -3.40
CA THR A 670 0.14 -28.36 -4.40
C THR A 670 -0.06 -29.83 -4.05
N GLY A 671 -0.19 -30.15 -2.77
CA GLY A 671 -0.13 -31.52 -2.26
C GLY A 671 1.28 -32.13 -2.29
N CYS A 672 2.31 -31.35 -2.62
CA CYS A 672 3.71 -31.78 -2.68
C CYS A 672 4.41 -31.60 -1.33
N SER A 673 5.42 -32.43 -1.05
CA SER A 673 6.32 -32.20 0.08
C SER A 673 7.33 -31.09 -0.24
N ARG A 674 7.97 -30.54 0.80
CA ARG A 674 8.99 -29.50 0.63
C ARG A 674 10.18 -30.01 -0.19
N GLU A 675 10.60 -31.24 0.05
CA GLU A 675 11.72 -31.89 -0.64
C GLU A 675 11.42 -32.16 -2.11
N GLU A 676 10.15 -32.37 -2.45
CA GLU A 676 9.70 -32.55 -3.84
C GLU A 676 9.71 -31.24 -4.63
N MET A 677 9.49 -30.09 -3.97
CA MET A 677 9.43 -28.77 -4.61
C MET A 677 10.79 -28.08 -4.69
N LEU A 678 11.59 -28.14 -3.63
CA LEU A 678 12.87 -27.42 -3.57
C LEU A 678 13.85 -27.93 -4.62
N GLY A 679 14.48 -27.01 -5.36
CA GLY A 679 15.42 -27.33 -6.42
C GLY A 679 14.78 -27.77 -7.75
N LYS A 680 13.45 -27.77 -7.87
CA LYS A 680 12.73 -28.02 -9.13
C LYS A 680 12.31 -26.72 -9.81
N GLU A 681 12.07 -26.78 -11.11
CA GLU A 681 11.55 -25.63 -11.86
C GLU A 681 10.04 -25.50 -11.61
N PHE A 682 9.54 -24.30 -11.29
CA PHE A 682 8.11 -24.10 -11.01
C PHE A 682 7.22 -24.49 -12.19
N SER A 683 7.71 -24.40 -13.43
CA SER A 683 6.97 -24.81 -14.62
C SER A 683 6.59 -26.29 -14.64
N ASP A 684 7.31 -27.14 -13.92
CA ASP A 684 7.04 -28.59 -13.85
C ASP A 684 5.71 -28.88 -13.16
N PHE A 685 5.26 -27.95 -12.30
CA PHE A 685 4.00 -28.03 -11.56
C PHE A 685 2.83 -27.37 -12.30
N LEU A 686 3.01 -26.92 -13.54
CA LEU A 686 1.99 -26.22 -14.32
C LEU A 686 1.47 -27.06 -15.49
N ASP A 687 0.27 -26.73 -15.99
CA ASP A 687 -0.18 -27.23 -17.29
C ASP A 687 0.66 -26.66 -18.44
N GLU A 688 0.59 -27.29 -19.62
CA GLU A 688 1.52 -26.98 -20.70
C GLU A 688 1.42 -25.51 -21.16
N ASN A 689 0.20 -24.98 -21.22
CA ASN A 689 -0.04 -23.59 -21.59
C ASN A 689 0.45 -22.62 -20.51
N SER A 690 0.24 -22.95 -19.24
CA SER A 690 0.68 -22.13 -18.11
C SER A 690 2.20 -22.19 -17.92
N ALA A 691 2.83 -23.34 -18.16
CA ALA A 691 4.29 -23.47 -18.16
C ALA A 691 4.92 -22.56 -19.22
N LYS A 692 4.38 -22.55 -20.45
CA LYS A 692 4.80 -21.62 -21.52
C LYS A 692 4.60 -20.16 -21.13
N SER A 693 3.44 -19.83 -20.56
CA SER A 693 3.14 -18.48 -20.08
C SER A 693 4.11 -18.04 -18.98
N PHE A 694 4.32 -18.88 -17.97
CA PHE A 694 5.25 -18.66 -16.87
C PHE A 694 6.67 -18.42 -17.38
N LYS A 695 7.22 -19.32 -18.21
CA LYS A 695 8.57 -19.16 -18.78
C LYS A 695 8.71 -17.88 -19.60
N ARG A 696 7.67 -17.49 -20.35
CA ARG A 696 7.66 -16.21 -21.08
C ARG A 696 7.76 -15.02 -20.12
N PHE A 697 7.03 -15.03 -19.01
CA PHE A 697 7.10 -13.96 -18.00
C PHE A 697 8.42 -13.99 -17.21
N LEU A 698 8.94 -15.18 -16.88
CA LEU A 698 10.24 -15.34 -16.22
C LEU A 698 11.38 -14.79 -17.11
N ASN A 699 11.42 -15.21 -18.38
CA ASN A 699 12.42 -14.78 -19.36
C ASN A 699 12.30 -13.28 -19.71
N SER A 700 11.16 -12.66 -19.42
CA SER A 700 11.02 -11.21 -19.59
C SER A 700 11.82 -10.40 -18.56
N GLY A 701 12.33 -11.03 -17.49
CA GLY A 701 13.13 -10.36 -16.47
C GLY A 701 12.36 -9.28 -15.69
N LYS A 702 11.02 -9.29 -15.75
CA LYS A 702 10.17 -8.31 -15.07
C LYS A 702 10.27 -8.48 -13.56
N SER A 703 10.70 -7.42 -12.87
CA SER A 703 10.79 -7.46 -11.40
C SER A 703 9.46 -7.50 -10.69
N GLU A 704 8.34 -7.23 -11.36
CA GLU A 704 7.03 -7.38 -10.76
C GLU A 704 6.03 -7.90 -11.78
N VAL A 705 5.27 -8.92 -11.39
CA VAL A 705 4.12 -9.42 -12.14
C VAL A 705 2.96 -9.55 -11.17
N ARG A 706 1.77 -9.12 -11.60
CA ARG A 706 0.54 -9.15 -10.82
C ARG A 706 -0.55 -9.86 -11.60
N GLY A 707 -1.33 -10.68 -10.90
CA GLY A 707 -2.52 -11.32 -11.43
C GLY A 707 -2.23 -12.35 -12.53
N LEU A 708 -1.06 -13.00 -12.50
CA LEU A 708 -0.75 -14.01 -13.50
C LEU A 708 -1.58 -15.26 -13.24
N GLY A 709 -2.66 -15.40 -14.00
CA GLY A 709 -3.52 -16.58 -13.99
C GLY A 709 -2.82 -17.77 -14.63
N LEU A 710 -2.65 -18.85 -13.87
CA LEU A 710 -2.05 -20.10 -14.31
C LEU A 710 -2.92 -21.28 -13.87
N LYS A 711 -2.73 -22.41 -14.53
CA LYS A 711 -3.27 -23.70 -14.12
C LYS A 711 -2.15 -24.53 -13.52
N LEU A 712 -2.28 -24.79 -12.23
CA LEU A 712 -1.39 -25.65 -11.46
C LEU A 712 -1.87 -27.10 -11.54
N LYS A 713 -0.93 -28.02 -11.70
CA LYS A 713 -1.16 -29.46 -11.58
C LYS A 713 -0.85 -29.87 -10.14
N SER A 714 -1.89 -30.19 -9.39
CA SER A 714 -1.73 -30.79 -8.07
C SER A 714 -1.08 -32.18 -8.19
N LYS A 715 -0.43 -32.64 -7.13
CA LYS A 715 0.08 -34.03 -7.02
C LYS A 715 -1.04 -35.08 -7.20
N THR A 716 -2.28 -34.73 -6.88
CA THR A 716 -3.45 -35.60 -7.08
C THR A 716 -3.94 -35.67 -8.53
N GLY A 717 -3.34 -34.90 -9.45
CA GLY A 717 -3.73 -34.82 -10.86
C GLY A 717 -4.82 -33.79 -11.16
N GLU A 718 -5.33 -33.09 -10.15
CA GLU A 718 -6.31 -32.01 -10.33
C GLU A 718 -5.68 -30.74 -10.91
N HIS A 719 -6.43 -30.04 -11.76
CA HIS A 719 -6.04 -28.75 -12.31
C HIS A 719 -6.66 -27.62 -11.49
N LEU A 720 -5.82 -26.89 -10.76
CA LEU A 720 -6.22 -25.74 -9.95
C LEU A 720 -5.97 -24.45 -10.71
N PHE A 721 -6.93 -23.53 -10.68
CA PHE A 721 -6.69 -22.16 -11.17
C PHE A 721 -6.02 -21.37 -10.07
N ILE A 722 -4.80 -20.92 -10.34
CA ILE A 722 -4.04 -20.08 -9.42
C ILE A 722 -3.84 -18.69 -10.01
N GLU A 723 -3.81 -17.70 -9.13
CA GLU A 723 -3.38 -16.34 -9.43
C GLU A 723 -2.04 -16.12 -8.71
N MET A 724 -1.00 -15.79 -9.48
CA MET A 724 0.33 -15.55 -8.94
C MET A 724 0.74 -14.08 -9.10
N ASP A 725 1.23 -13.51 -8.00
CA ASP A 725 1.93 -12.23 -7.95
C ASP A 725 3.38 -12.51 -7.59
N TRP A 726 4.35 -11.85 -8.24
CA TRP A 726 5.74 -11.94 -7.80
C TRP A 726 6.44 -10.59 -7.79
N SER A 727 7.48 -10.48 -6.94
CA SER A 727 8.42 -9.37 -6.89
C SER A 727 9.86 -9.86 -6.83
N ALA A 728 10.77 -9.23 -7.56
CA ALA A 728 12.19 -9.59 -7.56
C ALA A 728 12.93 -9.06 -6.33
N GLU A 729 13.87 -9.86 -5.85
CA GLU A 729 14.92 -9.50 -4.91
C GLU A 729 16.19 -9.15 -5.69
N PHE A 730 16.81 -8.03 -5.33
CA PHE A 730 18.02 -7.53 -5.98
C PHE A 730 19.24 -7.76 -5.11
N SER A 731 20.32 -8.24 -5.73
CA SER A 731 21.66 -8.24 -5.17
C SER A 731 22.15 -6.83 -4.89
N ARG A 732 23.25 -6.71 -4.13
CA ARG A 732 23.96 -5.43 -3.92
C ARG A 732 24.46 -4.79 -5.21
N GLU A 733 24.64 -5.58 -6.26
CA GLU A 733 25.02 -5.10 -7.59
C GLU A 733 23.81 -4.77 -8.47
N TYR A 734 22.59 -4.87 -7.94
CA TYR A 734 21.28 -4.67 -8.58
C TYR A 734 20.75 -5.81 -9.48
N SER A 735 21.33 -7.02 -9.46
CA SER A 735 20.80 -8.15 -10.27
C SER A 735 19.68 -8.83 -9.55
N ILE A 736 18.70 -9.28 -10.33
CA ILE A 736 17.70 -10.18 -9.80
C ILE A 736 18.43 -11.46 -9.38
N GLU A 737 18.39 -11.77 -8.09
CA GLU A 737 18.86 -13.07 -7.56
C GLU A 737 17.68 -14.02 -7.43
N ASN A 738 16.57 -13.53 -6.88
CA ASN A 738 15.38 -14.32 -6.63
C ASN A 738 14.10 -13.56 -6.99
N TYR A 739 13.01 -14.30 -7.10
CA TYR A 739 11.64 -13.79 -7.17
C TYR A 739 10.83 -14.37 -6.00
N HIS A 740 10.21 -13.49 -5.24
CA HIS A 740 9.25 -13.84 -4.20
C HIS A 740 7.85 -13.83 -4.78
N ALA A 741 7.20 -14.99 -4.81
CA ALA A 741 5.87 -15.17 -5.37
C ALA A 741 4.84 -15.51 -4.30
N ILE A 742 3.66 -14.89 -4.41
CA ILE A 742 2.46 -15.17 -3.64
C ILE A 742 1.44 -15.78 -4.59
N ILE A 743 0.87 -16.91 -4.20
CA ILE A 743 -0.03 -17.74 -5.00
C ILE A 743 -1.36 -17.86 -4.26
N ARG A 744 -2.45 -17.54 -4.97
CA ARG A 744 -3.83 -17.71 -4.51
C ARG A 744 -4.50 -18.79 -5.33
N ASP A 745 -5.16 -19.73 -4.68
CA ASP A 745 -6.12 -20.60 -5.34
C ASP A 745 -7.42 -19.80 -5.61
N VAL A 746 -7.81 -19.73 -6.88
CA VAL A 746 -9.01 -19.03 -7.37
C VAL A 746 -9.95 -19.97 -8.13
N THR A 747 -9.79 -21.28 -7.94
CA THR A 747 -10.55 -22.32 -8.64
C THR A 747 -12.06 -22.16 -8.46
N GLU A 748 -12.54 -22.08 -7.21
CA GLU A 748 -13.96 -21.93 -6.90
C GLU A 748 -14.55 -20.64 -7.49
N ARG A 749 -13.79 -19.53 -7.37
CA ARG A 749 -14.19 -18.23 -7.92
C ARG A 749 -14.34 -18.30 -9.44
N LYS A 750 -13.40 -18.91 -10.15
CA LYS A 750 -13.45 -19.04 -11.62
C LYS A 750 -14.62 -19.90 -12.09
N ILE A 751 -14.90 -21.00 -11.40
CA ILE A 751 -16.05 -21.86 -11.70
C ILE A 751 -17.37 -21.09 -11.54
N ASN A 752 -17.50 -20.29 -10.48
CA ASN A 752 -18.70 -19.49 -10.23
C ASN A 752 -18.89 -18.35 -11.25
N GLU A 753 -17.81 -17.68 -11.65
CA GLU A 753 -17.84 -16.66 -12.70
C GLU A 753 -18.36 -17.23 -14.04
N ASP A 754 -17.87 -18.40 -14.45
CA ASP A 754 -18.33 -19.05 -15.69
C ASP A 754 -19.80 -19.52 -15.60
N ARG A 755 -20.23 -20.03 -14.44
CA ARG A 755 -21.63 -20.43 -14.22
C ARG A 755 -22.58 -19.24 -14.32
N ASN A 756 -22.23 -18.11 -13.69
CA ASN A 756 -23.06 -16.90 -13.72
C ASN A 756 -23.17 -16.31 -15.12
N ARG A 757 -22.08 -16.32 -15.91
CA ARG A 757 -22.12 -15.86 -17.31
C ARG A 757 -23.14 -16.65 -18.13
N ARG A 758 -23.10 -17.99 -18.04
CA ARG A 758 -24.04 -18.87 -18.75
C ARG A 758 -25.50 -18.63 -18.35
N LEU A 759 -25.77 -18.46 -17.06
CA LEU A 759 -27.11 -18.15 -16.55
C LEU A 759 -27.62 -16.79 -17.05
N SER A 760 -26.75 -15.77 -17.08
CA SER A 760 -27.13 -14.44 -17.56
C SER A 760 -27.48 -14.44 -19.05
N GLU A 761 -26.73 -15.18 -19.87
CA GLU A 761 -27.02 -15.33 -21.30
C GLU A 761 -28.39 -16.01 -21.53
N GLN A 762 -28.70 -17.05 -20.75
CA GLN A 762 -30.00 -17.73 -20.78
C GLN A 762 -31.15 -16.80 -20.38
N LEU A 763 -30.97 -15.99 -19.33
CA LEU A 763 -31.98 -15.03 -18.89
C LEU A 763 -32.25 -13.95 -19.93
N HIS A 764 -31.20 -13.44 -20.59
CA HIS A 764 -31.35 -12.42 -21.62
C HIS A 764 -32.14 -12.93 -22.83
N GLN A 765 -31.89 -14.16 -23.27
CA GLN A 765 -32.68 -14.81 -24.33
C GLN A 765 -34.15 -14.99 -23.93
N ARG A 766 -34.41 -15.41 -22.69
CA ARG A 766 -35.77 -15.61 -22.18
C ARG A 766 -36.57 -14.29 -22.12
N GLN A 767 -35.95 -13.20 -21.64
CA GLN A 767 -36.59 -11.87 -21.58
C GLN A 767 -36.93 -11.32 -22.96
N LYS A 768 -36.06 -11.56 -23.96
CA LYS A 768 -36.31 -11.13 -25.34
C LYS A 768 -37.55 -11.82 -25.94
N LEU A 769 -37.72 -13.11 -25.66
CA LEU A 769 -38.89 -13.89 -26.10
C LEU A 769 -40.17 -13.47 -25.36
N GLU A 770 -40.09 -13.18 -24.07
CA GLU A 770 -41.25 -12.73 -23.26
C GLU A 770 -41.79 -11.36 -23.74
N SER A 771 -40.89 -10.40 -24.03
CA SER A 771 -41.25 -9.08 -24.55
C SER A 771 -41.93 -9.14 -25.93
N LEU A 772 -41.46 -10.02 -26.83
CA LEU A 772 -42.09 -10.28 -28.12
C LEU A 772 -43.49 -10.88 -27.95
N GLY A 773 -43.67 -11.76 -26.96
CA GLY A 773 -44.96 -12.34 -26.61
C GLY A 773 -45.98 -11.30 -26.16
N THR A 774 -45.64 -10.40 -25.23
CA THR A 774 -46.57 -9.37 -24.72
C THR A 774 -47.00 -8.39 -25.82
N LEU A 775 -46.06 -7.94 -26.67
CA LEU A 775 -46.35 -7.05 -27.79
C LEU A 775 -47.28 -7.70 -28.82
N ALA A 776 -47.03 -8.97 -29.17
CA ALA A 776 -47.86 -9.72 -30.10
C ALA A 776 -49.31 -9.86 -29.62
N GLY A 777 -49.54 -10.01 -28.31
CA GLY A 777 -50.87 -10.10 -27.71
C GLY A 777 -51.68 -8.80 -27.81
N GLY A 778 -51.05 -7.66 -27.52
CA GLY A 778 -51.66 -6.34 -27.66
C GLY A 778 -51.98 -5.99 -29.12
N ILE A 779 -51.03 -6.22 -30.02
CA ILE A 779 -51.22 -5.98 -31.46
C ILE A 779 -52.38 -6.82 -32.01
N ALA A 780 -52.46 -8.09 -31.61
CA ALA A 780 -53.50 -8.98 -32.10
C ALA A 780 -54.91 -8.63 -31.59
N HIS A 781 -55.01 -8.11 -30.36
CA HIS A 781 -56.27 -7.56 -29.84
C HIS A 781 -56.77 -6.40 -30.73
N ASP A 782 -55.88 -5.49 -31.11
CA ASP A 782 -56.25 -4.32 -31.92
C ASP A 782 -56.65 -4.70 -33.35
N PHE A 783 -55.97 -5.66 -33.96
CA PHE A 783 -56.37 -6.20 -35.27
C PHE A 783 -57.76 -6.86 -35.23
N ASN A 784 -58.07 -7.61 -34.17
CA ASN A 784 -59.38 -8.24 -34.03
C ASN A 784 -60.51 -7.20 -33.93
N ASN A 785 -60.27 -6.05 -33.30
CA ASN A 785 -61.25 -4.96 -33.23
C ASN A 785 -61.55 -4.37 -34.62
N ILE A 786 -60.52 -4.14 -35.42
CA ILE A 786 -60.66 -3.62 -36.80
C ILE A 786 -61.38 -4.65 -37.68
N LEU A 787 -60.97 -5.92 -37.62
CA LEU A 787 -61.56 -6.99 -38.42
C LEU A 787 -63.03 -7.22 -38.08
N THR A 788 -63.40 -7.13 -36.80
CA THR A 788 -64.80 -7.29 -36.36
C THR A 788 -65.70 -6.24 -36.97
N ALA A 789 -65.25 -4.97 -37.03
CA ALA A 789 -66.00 -3.89 -37.68
C ALA A 789 -66.13 -4.11 -39.20
N ILE A 790 -65.04 -4.48 -39.87
CA ILE A 790 -65.05 -4.76 -41.33
C ILE A 790 -66.00 -5.91 -41.66
N ILE A 791 -65.93 -7.02 -40.92
CA ILE A 791 -66.81 -8.18 -41.11
C ILE A 791 -68.27 -7.80 -40.85
N GLY A 792 -68.54 -7.03 -39.79
CA GLY A 792 -69.88 -6.58 -39.45
C GLY A 792 -70.53 -5.73 -40.54
N HIS A 793 -69.84 -4.68 -41.00
CA HIS A 793 -70.34 -3.81 -42.06
C HIS A 793 -70.47 -4.52 -43.41
N ALA A 794 -69.49 -5.34 -43.78
CA ALA A 794 -69.55 -6.14 -45.00
C ALA A 794 -70.72 -7.14 -44.96
N GLY A 795 -70.97 -7.79 -43.82
CA GLY A 795 -72.09 -8.70 -43.63
C GLY A 795 -73.46 -8.01 -43.77
N LEU A 796 -73.61 -6.81 -43.21
CA LEU A 796 -74.83 -5.99 -43.36
C LEU A 796 -75.03 -5.51 -44.80
N ALA A 797 -73.97 -5.03 -45.46
CA ALA A 797 -74.01 -4.64 -46.86
C ALA A 797 -74.42 -5.83 -47.76
N LYS A 798 -73.91 -7.03 -47.48
CA LYS A 798 -74.26 -8.26 -48.22
C LYS A 798 -75.76 -8.55 -48.17
N LYS A 799 -76.41 -8.37 -47.00
CA LYS A 799 -77.87 -8.57 -46.84
C LYS A 799 -78.72 -7.62 -47.66
N ASN A 800 -78.19 -6.44 -48.00
CA ASN A 800 -78.91 -5.40 -48.74
C ASN A 800 -78.63 -5.42 -50.25
N CYS A 801 -77.86 -6.39 -50.76
CA CYS A 801 -77.52 -6.55 -52.17
C CYS A 801 -78.18 -7.81 -52.76
N GLY A 802 -78.66 -7.78 -54.00
CA GLY A 802 -79.11 -8.99 -54.71
C GLY A 802 -77.95 -9.96 -54.97
N GLU A 803 -78.21 -11.27 -54.88
CA GLU A 803 -77.16 -12.31 -54.91
C GLU A 803 -76.37 -12.37 -56.22
N ASP A 804 -76.97 -11.98 -57.35
CA ASP A 804 -76.32 -11.92 -58.66
C ASP A 804 -75.52 -10.62 -58.91
N SER A 805 -75.60 -9.66 -57.98
CA SER A 805 -74.96 -8.36 -58.16
C SER A 805 -73.44 -8.42 -58.05
N ARG A 806 -72.75 -7.56 -58.80
CA ARG A 806 -71.29 -7.37 -58.67
C ARG A 806 -70.88 -6.95 -57.25
N ALA A 807 -71.74 -6.20 -56.56
CA ALA A 807 -71.54 -5.82 -55.16
C ALA A 807 -71.53 -7.05 -54.24
N TYR A 808 -72.46 -7.99 -54.40
CA TYR A 808 -72.49 -9.23 -53.61
C TYR A 808 -71.21 -10.06 -53.77
N LYS A 809 -70.70 -10.19 -55.00
CA LYS A 809 -69.41 -10.88 -55.26
C LYS A 809 -68.23 -10.18 -54.60
N ASN A 810 -68.13 -8.85 -54.69
CA ASN A 810 -67.05 -8.09 -54.05
C ASN A 810 -67.11 -8.16 -52.52
N ILE A 811 -68.31 -8.07 -51.93
CA ILE A 811 -68.50 -8.17 -50.48
C ILE A 811 -68.12 -9.57 -49.97
N ASN A 812 -68.43 -10.62 -50.73
CA ASN A 812 -67.96 -11.98 -50.40
C ASN A 812 -66.43 -12.08 -50.38
N GLN A 813 -65.72 -11.41 -51.29
CA GLN A 813 -64.26 -11.37 -51.25
C GLN A 813 -63.72 -10.61 -50.04
N ILE A 814 -64.37 -9.51 -49.62
CA ILE A 814 -64.01 -8.76 -48.40
C ILE A 814 -64.17 -9.64 -47.17
N LEU A 815 -65.28 -10.37 -47.06
CA LEU A 815 -65.54 -11.29 -45.95
C LEU A 815 -64.52 -12.45 -45.93
N GLN A 816 -64.20 -13.05 -47.07
CA GLN A 816 -63.17 -14.09 -47.17
C GLN A 816 -61.76 -13.57 -46.86
N ALA A 817 -61.42 -12.32 -47.23
CA ALA A 817 -60.14 -11.71 -46.89
C ALA A 817 -60.06 -11.42 -45.38
N SER A 818 -61.15 -10.95 -44.78
CA SER A 818 -61.23 -10.64 -43.35
C SER A 818 -61.16 -11.90 -42.48
N ASP A 819 -61.79 -13.01 -42.91
CA ASP A 819 -61.68 -14.31 -42.23
C ASP A 819 -60.23 -14.85 -42.27
N ARG A 820 -59.54 -14.68 -43.40
CA ARG A 820 -58.11 -15.03 -43.51
C ARG A 820 -57.24 -14.18 -42.58
N ALA A 821 -57.48 -12.88 -42.51
CA ALA A 821 -56.77 -11.99 -41.60
C ALA A 821 -57.02 -12.36 -40.13
N LYS A 822 -58.26 -12.72 -39.77
CA LYS A 822 -58.62 -13.19 -38.42
C LYS A 822 -57.87 -14.47 -38.04
N LYS A 823 -57.75 -15.43 -38.96
CA LYS A 823 -56.96 -16.65 -38.77
C LYS A 823 -55.47 -16.36 -38.52
N LEU A 824 -54.89 -15.39 -39.24
CA LEU A 824 -53.51 -14.94 -39.06
C LEU A 824 -53.28 -14.29 -37.69
N VAL A 825 -54.19 -13.42 -37.26
CA VAL A 825 -54.15 -12.74 -35.96
C VAL A 825 -54.25 -13.76 -34.82
N ASN A 826 -55.11 -14.78 -34.96
CA ASN A 826 -55.21 -15.85 -33.98
C ASN A 826 -53.93 -16.70 -33.88
N GLN A 827 -53.22 -16.94 -34.99
CA GLN A 827 -51.92 -17.62 -34.95
C GLN A 827 -50.85 -16.83 -34.17
N ILE A 828 -50.87 -15.49 -34.28
CA ILE A 828 -50.00 -14.59 -33.52
C ILE A 828 -50.36 -14.63 -32.02
N LEU A 829 -51.65 -14.68 -31.68
CA LEU A 829 -52.12 -14.83 -30.29
C LEU A 829 -51.69 -16.16 -29.65
N THR A 830 -51.69 -17.26 -30.40
CA THR A 830 -51.22 -18.55 -29.90
C THR A 830 -49.72 -18.56 -29.61
N PHE A 831 -48.93 -17.79 -30.37
CA PHE A 831 -47.49 -17.59 -30.10
C PHE A 831 -47.25 -16.69 -28.87
N SER A 832 -48.08 -15.67 -28.67
CA SER A 832 -48.04 -14.73 -27.54
C SER A 832 -48.44 -15.37 -26.21
N ARG A 833 -49.44 -16.26 -26.23
CA ARG A 833 -49.97 -16.93 -25.03
C ARG A 833 -49.11 -18.13 -24.63
N SER A 834 -47.97 -17.85 -24.01
CA SER A 834 -47.27 -18.81 -23.13
C SER A 834 -47.82 -18.72 -21.70
N SER A 835 -49.14 -18.72 -21.53
CA SER A 835 -49.76 -18.82 -20.19
C SER A 835 -49.64 -20.26 -19.69
N ASP A 836 -49.40 -20.45 -18.39
CA ASP A 836 -49.36 -21.73 -17.67
C ASP A 836 -50.57 -22.62 -17.99
N LEU A 837 -50.50 -23.37 -19.09
CA LEU A 837 -51.43 -24.44 -19.38
C LEU A 837 -51.02 -25.63 -18.51
N GLN A 838 -51.91 -26.09 -17.63
CA GLN A 838 -51.64 -27.26 -16.80
C GLN A 838 -51.23 -28.45 -17.68
N LYS A 839 -50.06 -29.02 -17.40
CA LYS A 839 -49.57 -30.23 -18.06
C LYS A 839 -50.26 -31.46 -17.46
N THR A 840 -51.15 -32.08 -18.23
CA THR A 840 -51.86 -33.31 -17.87
C THR A 840 -51.19 -34.52 -18.54
N SER A 841 -51.59 -35.72 -18.13
CA SER A 841 -51.19 -36.97 -18.78
C SER A 841 -52.09 -37.19 -20.01
N ILE A 842 -51.51 -37.30 -21.20
CA ILE A 842 -52.26 -37.30 -22.47
C ILE A 842 -51.82 -38.49 -23.32
N SER A 843 -52.78 -39.24 -23.85
CA SER A 843 -52.56 -40.23 -24.91
C SER A 843 -52.33 -39.54 -26.25
N VAL A 844 -51.13 -39.69 -26.81
CA VAL A 844 -50.78 -39.16 -28.14
C VAL A 844 -51.63 -39.83 -29.22
N CYS A 845 -51.98 -41.11 -29.07
CA CYS A 845 -52.82 -41.83 -30.02
C CYS A 845 -54.22 -41.20 -30.13
N SER A 846 -54.85 -40.89 -29.00
CA SER A 846 -56.18 -40.24 -28.99
C SER A 846 -56.18 -38.90 -29.72
N ILE A 847 -55.14 -38.08 -29.53
CA ILE A 847 -55.03 -36.78 -30.18
C ILE A 847 -54.74 -36.92 -31.70
N ILE A 848 -53.98 -37.94 -32.12
CA ILE A 848 -53.81 -38.26 -33.54
C ILE A 848 -55.17 -38.58 -34.17
N ASP A 849 -56.00 -39.40 -33.51
CA ASP A 849 -57.32 -39.78 -34.02
C ASP A 849 -58.28 -38.59 -34.12
N GLU A 850 -58.30 -37.74 -33.10
CA GLU A 850 -59.06 -36.49 -33.12
C GLU A 850 -58.61 -35.60 -34.29
N CYS A 851 -57.31 -35.38 -34.45
CA CYS A 851 -56.75 -34.54 -35.51
C CYS A 851 -57.12 -35.06 -36.91
N LEU A 852 -56.96 -36.37 -37.14
CA LEU A 852 -57.29 -36.99 -38.42
C LEU A 852 -58.79 -36.90 -38.73
N SER A 853 -59.65 -37.03 -37.72
CA SER A 853 -61.10 -36.87 -37.89
C SER A 853 -61.49 -35.45 -38.33
N MET A 854 -60.81 -34.44 -37.79
CA MET A 854 -61.04 -33.02 -38.10
C MET A 854 -60.50 -32.62 -39.48
N ILE A 855 -59.34 -33.17 -39.88
CA ILE A 855 -58.68 -32.79 -41.13
C ILE A 855 -59.27 -33.51 -42.34
N LYS A 856 -59.84 -34.71 -42.16
CA LYS A 856 -60.40 -35.55 -43.23
C LYS A 856 -61.28 -34.79 -44.26
N PRO A 857 -62.19 -33.88 -43.88
CA PRO A 857 -63.00 -33.12 -44.84
C PRO A 857 -62.21 -32.14 -45.72
N SER A 858 -60.99 -31.75 -45.31
CA SER A 858 -60.12 -30.81 -46.01
C SER A 858 -59.00 -31.51 -46.81
N VAL A 859 -58.94 -32.85 -46.79
CA VAL A 859 -57.94 -33.62 -47.53
C VAL A 859 -58.38 -33.73 -48.99
N PRO A 860 -57.54 -33.33 -49.96
CA PRO A 860 -57.81 -33.53 -51.39
C PRO A 860 -57.93 -35.01 -51.77
N GLU A 861 -58.75 -35.35 -52.77
CA GLU A 861 -58.95 -36.74 -53.22
C GLU A 861 -57.65 -37.45 -53.67
N ASN A 862 -56.64 -36.67 -54.11
CA ASN A 862 -55.34 -37.18 -54.52
C ASN A 862 -54.38 -37.49 -53.35
N VAL A 863 -54.78 -37.29 -52.09
CA VAL A 863 -53.94 -37.50 -50.90
C VAL A 863 -54.49 -38.63 -50.03
N ARG A 864 -53.65 -39.64 -49.75
CA ARG A 864 -53.96 -40.74 -48.83
C ARG A 864 -53.15 -40.62 -47.54
N ILE A 865 -53.85 -40.47 -46.41
CA ILE A 865 -53.23 -40.44 -45.08
C ILE A 865 -53.37 -41.81 -44.43
N SER A 866 -52.26 -42.39 -43.96
CA SER A 866 -52.22 -43.68 -43.27
C SER A 866 -51.62 -43.55 -41.88
N LYS A 867 -52.26 -44.16 -40.89
CA LYS A 867 -51.85 -44.15 -39.47
C LYS A 867 -51.21 -45.48 -39.09
N PHE A 868 -50.06 -45.45 -38.41
CA PHE A 868 -49.38 -46.63 -37.87
C PHE A 868 -49.00 -46.39 -36.40
N ILE A 869 -49.64 -47.11 -35.48
CA ILE A 869 -49.31 -47.05 -34.04
C ILE A 869 -48.59 -48.34 -33.68
N ARG A 870 -47.34 -48.24 -33.21
CA ARG A 870 -46.41 -49.34 -32.96
C ARG A 870 -45.90 -49.38 -31.51
N THR A 871 -46.57 -48.69 -30.60
CA THR A 871 -46.23 -48.65 -29.17
C THR A 871 -47.47 -48.87 -28.32
N SER A 872 -47.31 -49.49 -27.16
CA SER A 872 -48.32 -49.57 -26.09
C SER A 872 -48.15 -48.45 -25.05
N ARG A 873 -47.01 -47.75 -25.04
CA ARG A 873 -46.74 -46.54 -24.25
C ARG A 873 -46.91 -45.34 -25.16
N ASP A 874 -48.04 -44.65 -25.06
CA ASP A 874 -48.36 -43.48 -25.88
C ASP A 874 -48.65 -42.23 -25.04
N THR A 875 -48.36 -42.27 -23.75
CA THR A 875 -48.70 -41.20 -22.80
C THR A 875 -47.54 -40.24 -22.57
N ILE A 876 -47.80 -38.94 -22.70
CA ILE A 876 -46.84 -37.85 -22.41
C ILE A 876 -47.44 -36.84 -21.43
N ARG A 877 -46.58 -36.07 -20.74
CA ARG A 877 -47.05 -34.90 -19.96
C ARG A 877 -47.07 -33.64 -20.81
N GLY A 878 -48.25 -33.10 -21.09
CA GLY A 878 -48.39 -31.93 -21.95
C GLY A 878 -49.77 -31.30 -21.92
N ASN A 879 -50.11 -30.56 -22.97
CA ASN A 879 -51.43 -29.99 -23.17
C ASN A 879 -52.05 -30.50 -24.48
N GLU A 880 -53.32 -30.92 -24.44
CA GLU A 880 -54.01 -31.54 -25.58
C GLU A 880 -54.07 -30.60 -26.78
N SER A 881 -54.40 -29.33 -26.56
CA SER A 881 -54.50 -28.32 -27.62
C SER A 881 -53.15 -28.04 -28.30
N GLN A 882 -52.07 -28.08 -27.53
CA GLN A 882 -50.71 -27.91 -28.04
C GLN A 882 -50.25 -29.10 -28.89
N LEU A 883 -50.56 -30.32 -28.46
CA LEU A 883 -50.25 -31.54 -29.22
C LEU A 883 -51.09 -31.62 -30.51
N LEU A 884 -52.38 -31.29 -30.43
CA LEU A 884 -53.27 -31.19 -31.58
C LEU A 884 -52.74 -30.17 -32.60
N GLN A 885 -52.21 -29.04 -32.13
CA GLN A 885 -51.60 -28.01 -32.97
C GLN A 885 -50.31 -28.48 -33.65
N ILE A 886 -49.45 -29.24 -32.95
CA ILE A 886 -48.25 -29.84 -33.55
C ILE A 886 -48.65 -30.73 -34.73
N ILE A 887 -49.54 -31.69 -34.48
CA ILE A 887 -49.95 -32.70 -35.46
C ILE A 887 -50.65 -32.04 -36.66
N SER A 888 -51.58 -31.10 -36.38
CA SER A 888 -52.33 -30.41 -37.42
C SER A 888 -51.42 -29.58 -38.35
N ASN A 889 -50.43 -28.86 -37.79
CA ASN A 889 -49.49 -28.08 -38.57
C ASN A 889 -48.60 -28.96 -39.46
N LEU A 890 -48.10 -30.08 -38.93
CA LEU A 890 -47.27 -30.99 -39.71
C LEU A 890 -48.07 -31.65 -40.84
N ILE A 891 -49.26 -32.20 -40.56
CA ILE A 891 -50.12 -32.82 -41.59
C ILE A 891 -50.51 -31.79 -42.66
N THR A 892 -50.88 -30.57 -42.27
CA THR A 892 -51.24 -29.51 -43.22
C THR A 892 -50.04 -29.09 -44.08
N ASN A 893 -48.83 -29.07 -43.51
CA ASN A 893 -47.62 -28.81 -44.29
C ASN A 893 -47.31 -29.94 -45.26
N SER A 894 -47.47 -31.19 -44.85
CA SER A 894 -47.31 -32.37 -45.71
C SER A 894 -48.33 -32.40 -46.87
N ILE A 895 -49.61 -32.08 -46.63
CA ILE A 895 -50.63 -31.94 -47.68
C ILE A 895 -50.19 -30.88 -48.72
N HIS A 896 -49.70 -29.73 -48.24
CA HIS A 896 -49.20 -28.68 -49.14
C HIS A 896 -47.93 -29.07 -49.90
N ALA A 897 -47.05 -29.87 -49.30
CA ALA A 897 -45.79 -30.31 -49.91
C ALA A 897 -46.03 -31.32 -51.05
N VAL A 898 -47.07 -32.14 -50.96
CA VAL A 898 -47.51 -33.05 -52.02
C VAL A 898 -48.06 -32.29 -53.24
N GLY A 899 -48.87 -31.26 -53.01
CA GLY A 899 -49.51 -30.48 -54.07
C GLY A 899 -50.51 -31.32 -54.90
N GLU A 900 -50.39 -31.27 -56.22
CA GLU A 900 -51.30 -31.94 -57.17
C GLU A 900 -50.92 -33.41 -57.46
N LYS A 901 -49.80 -33.90 -56.91
CA LYS A 901 -49.36 -35.30 -57.10
C LYS A 901 -50.18 -36.26 -56.24
N ASN A 902 -50.13 -37.56 -56.57
CA ASN A 902 -50.67 -38.60 -55.68
C ASN A 902 -49.86 -38.63 -54.37
N GLY A 903 -50.45 -38.07 -53.31
CA GLY A 903 -49.84 -37.92 -52.01
C GLY A 903 -50.00 -39.13 -51.13
N GLN A 904 -48.92 -39.50 -50.46
CA GLN A 904 -48.94 -40.40 -49.33
C GLN A 904 -48.38 -39.66 -48.12
N ILE A 905 -49.17 -39.63 -47.05
CA ILE A 905 -48.77 -39.08 -45.77
C ILE A 905 -48.89 -40.18 -44.73
N TYR A 906 -47.83 -40.39 -43.97
CA TYR A 906 -47.76 -41.38 -42.90
C TYR A 906 -47.66 -40.68 -41.56
N VAL A 907 -48.53 -41.07 -40.62
CA VAL A 907 -48.45 -40.67 -39.21
C VAL A 907 -48.08 -41.91 -38.41
N ILE A 908 -46.87 -41.95 -37.89
CA ILE A 908 -46.29 -43.11 -37.21
C ILE A 908 -46.02 -42.74 -35.75
N LEU A 909 -46.49 -43.55 -34.82
CA LEU A 909 -46.19 -43.42 -33.40
C LEU A 909 -45.49 -44.68 -32.91
N GLU A 910 -44.27 -44.54 -32.39
CA GLU A 910 -43.44 -45.66 -31.95
C GLU A 910 -42.58 -45.27 -30.73
N GLU A 911 -42.03 -46.25 -30.03
CA GLU A 911 -41.06 -46.02 -28.95
C GLU A 911 -39.65 -45.97 -29.56
N ALA A 912 -38.86 -44.97 -29.16
CA ALA A 912 -37.48 -44.81 -29.61
C ALA A 912 -36.53 -44.80 -28.41
N LYS A 913 -35.56 -45.71 -28.43
CA LYS A 913 -34.48 -45.76 -27.43
C LYS A 913 -33.23 -45.11 -28.01
N LEU A 914 -32.76 -44.04 -27.37
CA LEU A 914 -31.54 -43.34 -27.73
C LEU A 914 -30.40 -43.84 -26.83
N GLU A 915 -29.38 -44.45 -27.44
CA GLU A 915 -28.17 -44.93 -26.73
C GLU A 915 -27.13 -43.82 -26.55
N GLU A 916 -27.08 -42.90 -27.51
CA GLU A 916 -26.21 -41.72 -27.52
C GLU A 916 -27.06 -40.44 -27.49
N PRO A 917 -26.51 -39.32 -26.97
CA PRO A 917 -27.22 -38.06 -26.98
C PRO A 917 -27.49 -37.59 -28.41
N LEU A 918 -28.76 -37.35 -28.72
CA LEU A 918 -29.17 -36.84 -30.02
C LEU A 918 -28.98 -35.33 -30.03
N VAL A 919 -27.96 -34.84 -30.75
CA VAL A 919 -27.63 -33.42 -30.85
C VAL A 919 -28.08 -32.88 -32.20
N THR A 920 -28.82 -31.77 -32.18
CA THR A 920 -29.18 -31.00 -33.36
C THR A 920 -28.74 -29.55 -33.20
N ILE A 921 -28.80 -28.78 -34.29
CA ILE A 921 -28.56 -27.33 -34.29
C ILE A 921 -29.46 -26.60 -33.27
N ASN A 922 -30.65 -27.17 -32.96
CA ASN A 922 -31.68 -26.51 -32.17
C ASN A 922 -31.96 -27.18 -30.81
N GLY A 923 -31.13 -28.13 -30.36
CA GLY A 923 -31.26 -28.76 -29.05
C GLY A 923 -30.58 -30.11 -28.94
N ASN A 924 -30.46 -30.63 -27.70
CA ASN A 924 -29.94 -31.95 -27.42
C ASN A 924 -30.90 -32.78 -26.55
N LEU A 925 -30.99 -34.07 -26.83
CA LEU A 925 -31.63 -35.06 -25.96
C LEU A 925 -30.57 -35.98 -25.38
N SER A 926 -30.71 -36.29 -24.09
CA SER A 926 -29.88 -37.30 -23.43
C SER A 926 -30.25 -38.71 -23.88
N PRO A 927 -29.36 -39.71 -23.72
CA PRO A 927 -29.73 -41.11 -23.87
C PRO A 927 -30.94 -41.47 -22.98
N GLY A 928 -31.88 -42.25 -23.53
CA GLY A 928 -33.12 -42.57 -22.83
C GLY A 928 -34.21 -43.13 -23.74
N THR A 929 -35.36 -43.43 -23.15
CA THR A 929 -36.56 -43.89 -23.85
C THR A 929 -37.47 -42.71 -24.14
N TYR A 930 -37.95 -42.60 -25.38
CA TYR A 930 -38.79 -41.53 -25.87
C TYR A 930 -39.99 -42.05 -26.66
N ILE A 931 -41.10 -41.32 -26.64
CA ILE A 931 -42.21 -41.53 -27.56
C ILE A 931 -41.94 -40.74 -28.83
N LYS A 932 -41.79 -41.44 -29.95
CA LYS A 932 -41.45 -40.86 -31.24
C LYS A 932 -42.69 -40.76 -32.14
N LEU A 933 -43.07 -39.53 -32.48
CA LEU A 933 -44.08 -39.23 -33.48
C LEU A 933 -43.39 -38.83 -34.79
N THR A 934 -43.70 -39.54 -35.87
CA THR A 934 -43.20 -39.24 -37.21
C THR A 934 -44.35 -38.84 -38.12
N VAL A 935 -44.22 -37.69 -38.78
CA VAL A 935 -45.09 -37.28 -39.90
C VAL A 935 -44.24 -37.26 -41.16
N SER A 936 -44.51 -38.20 -42.07
CA SER A 936 -43.76 -38.42 -43.30
C SER A 936 -44.63 -38.15 -44.52
N ASP A 937 -44.08 -37.47 -45.52
CA ASP A 937 -44.73 -37.24 -46.81
C ASP A 937 -43.82 -37.55 -47.99
N ASN A 938 -44.42 -37.84 -49.14
CA ASN A 938 -43.72 -38.04 -50.43
C ASN A 938 -43.74 -36.77 -51.32
N GLY A 939 -43.76 -35.59 -50.69
CA GLY A 939 -43.90 -34.30 -51.36
C GLY A 939 -42.59 -33.76 -51.98
N CYS A 940 -42.51 -32.44 -52.13
CA CYS A 940 -41.40 -31.77 -52.81
C CYS A 940 -40.04 -31.83 -52.08
N GLY A 941 -40.00 -32.21 -50.80
CA GLY A 941 -38.78 -32.24 -49.98
C GLY A 941 -38.17 -30.86 -49.71
N LEU A 942 -37.03 -30.84 -49.01
CA LEU A 942 -36.30 -29.64 -48.58
C LEU A 942 -34.81 -29.73 -48.95
N ASP A 943 -34.20 -28.60 -49.34
CA ASP A 943 -32.73 -28.46 -49.46
C ASP A 943 -32.06 -28.14 -48.11
N GLU A 944 -30.73 -28.23 -48.03
CA GLU A 944 -29.97 -27.97 -46.79
C GLU A 944 -30.16 -26.55 -46.23
N ASN A 945 -30.15 -25.54 -47.09
CA ASN A 945 -30.31 -24.14 -46.67
C ASN A 945 -31.72 -23.88 -46.10
N THR A 946 -32.73 -24.56 -46.65
CA THR A 946 -34.10 -24.53 -46.15
C THR A 946 -34.20 -25.28 -44.82
N LYS A 947 -33.54 -26.43 -44.67
CA LYS A 947 -33.53 -27.21 -43.41
C LYS A 947 -32.96 -26.42 -42.23
N GLU A 948 -31.95 -25.58 -42.45
CA GLU A 948 -31.37 -24.72 -41.41
C GLU A 948 -32.35 -23.61 -40.96
N LYS A 949 -33.14 -23.07 -41.89
CA LYS A 949 -33.98 -21.88 -41.65
C LYS A 949 -35.45 -22.18 -41.38
N ILE A 950 -35.89 -23.43 -41.55
CA ILE A 950 -37.31 -23.79 -41.54
C ILE A 950 -38.01 -23.53 -40.19
N PHE A 951 -37.25 -23.42 -39.11
CA PHE A 951 -37.75 -23.09 -37.77
C PHE A 951 -37.66 -21.60 -37.44
N GLU A 952 -37.06 -20.77 -38.31
CA GLU A 952 -37.04 -19.32 -38.14
C GLU A 952 -38.46 -18.74 -38.29
N PRO A 953 -38.90 -17.84 -37.38
CA PRO A 953 -40.20 -17.19 -37.52
C PRO A 953 -40.32 -16.42 -38.84
N PHE A 954 -41.48 -16.55 -39.49
CA PHE A 954 -41.83 -15.91 -40.77
C PHE A 954 -41.11 -16.45 -42.02
N PHE A 955 -40.22 -17.44 -41.87
CA PHE A 955 -39.59 -18.08 -43.00
C PHE A 955 -40.59 -18.96 -43.78
N THR A 956 -40.73 -18.73 -45.08
CA THR A 956 -41.57 -19.57 -45.96
C THR A 956 -41.05 -19.60 -47.39
N THR A 957 -41.11 -20.78 -48.01
CA THR A 957 -40.80 -20.99 -49.43
C THR A 957 -42.05 -20.92 -50.33
N LYS A 958 -43.23 -20.68 -49.74
CA LYS A 958 -44.50 -20.60 -50.48
C LYS A 958 -44.70 -19.19 -51.08
N PRO A 959 -45.42 -19.06 -52.22
CA PRO A 959 -45.75 -17.75 -52.80
C PRO A 959 -46.48 -16.83 -51.81
N VAL A 960 -46.30 -15.52 -51.97
CA VAL A 960 -46.97 -14.48 -51.17
C VAL A 960 -48.48 -14.75 -51.15
N ASN A 961 -49.09 -14.84 -49.95
CA ASN A 961 -50.47 -15.23 -49.64
C ASN A 961 -50.80 -16.74 -49.52
N LYS A 962 -49.84 -17.66 -49.62
CA LYS A 962 -50.06 -19.12 -49.41
C LYS A 962 -49.37 -19.72 -48.18
N GLY A 963 -48.53 -18.96 -47.46
CA GLY A 963 -47.86 -19.42 -46.25
C GLY A 963 -47.57 -18.26 -45.29
N THR A 964 -47.77 -18.49 -43.99
CA THR A 964 -47.51 -17.48 -42.94
C THR A 964 -46.10 -17.57 -42.36
N GLY A 965 -45.36 -18.65 -42.66
CA GLY A 965 -44.01 -18.89 -42.15
C GLY A 965 -43.91 -19.06 -40.62
N MET A 966 -45.03 -19.11 -39.91
CA MET A 966 -45.06 -19.23 -38.44
C MET A 966 -45.36 -20.65 -37.95
N GLY A 967 -45.83 -21.56 -38.82
CA GLY A 967 -46.31 -22.88 -38.40
C GLY A 967 -45.22 -23.73 -37.75
N LEU A 968 -44.05 -23.85 -38.38
CA LEU A 968 -42.96 -24.71 -37.89
C LEU A 968 -42.18 -24.10 -36.73
N SER A 969 -42.07 -22.77 -36.65
CA SER A 969 -41.49 -22.08 -35.49
C SER A 969 -42.36 -22.27 -34.23
N VAL A 970 -43.69 -22.30 -34.37
CA VAL A 970 -44.62 -22.62 -33.28
C VAL A 970 -44.50 -24.09 -32.88
N VAL A 971 -44.46 -25.01 -33.84
CA VAL A 971 -44.24 -26.45 -33.56
C VAL A 971 -42.96 -26.66 -32.76
N HIS A 972 -41.86 -26.04 -33.18
CA HIS A 972 -40.58 -26.11 -32.48
C HIS A 972 -40.69 -25.60 -31.03
N GLY A 973 -41.28 -24.42 -30.82
CA GLY A 973 -41.45 -23.85 -29.48
C GLY A 973 -42.28 -24.72 -28.54
N ILE A 974 -43.37 -25.31 -29.04
CA ILE A 974 -44.21 -26.22 -28.25
C ILE A 974 -43.42 -27.48 -27.86
N ILE A 975 -42.70 -28.10 -28.80
CA ILE A 975 -41.92 -29.32 -28.55
C ILE A 975 -40.84 -29.07 -27.50
N SER A 976 -40.10 -27.96 -27.60
CA SER A 976 -39.11 -27.57 -26.59
C SER A 976 -39.75 -27.35 -25.20
N SER A 977 -40.96 -26.78 -25.13
CA SER A 977 -41.68 -26.57 -23.86
C SER A 977 -42.13 -27.88 -23.19
N LEU A 978 -42.29 -28.95 -23.98
CA LEU A 978 -42.60 -30.30 -23.52
C LEU A 978 -41.34 -31.11 -23.18
N GLY A 979 -40.14 -30.52 -23.28
CA GLY A 979 -38.88 -31.21 -23.06
C GLY A 979 -38.53 -32.21 -24.17
N GLY A 980 -39.13 -32.05 -25.35
CA GLY A 980 -38.90 -32.88 -26.52
C GLY A 980 -37.95 -32.26 -27.54
N LEU A 981 -37.70 -32.99 -28.63
CA LEU A 981 -36.87 -32.54 -29.75
C LEU A 981 -37.53 -32.89 -31.08
N ILE A 982 -37.31 -32.07 -32.11
CA ILE A 982 -37.70 -32.36 -33.49
C ILE A 982 -36.46 -32.51 -34.37
N THR A 983 -36.45 -33.53 -35.21
CA THR A 983 -35.43 -33.76 -36.24
C THR A 983 -36.11 -33.91 -37.59
N ILE A 984 -35.39 -33.55 -38.66
CA ILE A 984 -35.91 -33.56 -40.02
C ILE A 984 -34.99 -34.42 -40.87
N ASP A 985 -35.54 -35.42 -41.54
CA ASP A 985 -34.90 -36.09 -42.66
C ASP A 985 -35.65 -35.71 -43.94
N SER A 986 -34.95 -35.13 -44.92
CA SER A 986 -35.59 -34.64 -46.13
C SER A 986 -34.61 -34.55 -47.28
N GLN A 987 -35.08 -34.93 -48.46
CA GLN A 987 -34.36 -34.80 -49.72
C GLN A 987 -35.28 -34.22 -50.79
N LEU A 988 -34.78 -33.25 -51.55
CA LEU A 988 -35.51 -32.61 -52.64
C LEU A 988 -36.12 -33.65 -53.59
N GLY A 989 -37.42 -33.55 -53.84
CA GLY A 989 -38.19 -34.42 -54.73
C GLY A 989 -38.53 -35.81 -54.20
N LYS A 990 -38.07 -36.19 -52.99
CA LYS A 990 -38.37 -37.51 -52.39
C LYS A 990 -39.32 -37.46 -51.20
N GLY A 991 -39.48 -36.32 -50.55
CA GLY A 991 -40.35 -36.17 -49.39
C GLY A 991 -39.64 -35.66 -48.14
N THR A 992 -40.37 -35.62 -47.02
CA THR A 992 -39.88 -35.12 -45.73
C THR A 992 -40.43 -35.94 -44.57
N ASP A 993 -39.56 -36.28 -43.64
CA ASP A 993 -39.88 -36.94 -42.37
C ASP A 993 -39.60 -35.99 -41.21
N PHE A 994 -40.67 -35.54 -40.55
CA PHE A 994 -40.59 -34.82 -39.28
C PHE A 994 -40.67 -35.81 -38.13
N ASN A 995 -39.56 -36.00 -37.42
CA ASN A 995 -39.42 -36.94 -36.31
C ASN A 995 -39.38 -36.16 -34.98
N ILE A 996 -40.41 -36.33 -34.16
CA ILE A 996 -40.55 -35.65 -32.87
C ILE A 996 -40.40 -36.65 -31.73
N TYR A 997 -39.58 -36.32 -30.74
CA TYR A 997 -39.29 -37.14 -29.58
C TYR A 997 -39.87 -36.47 -28.32
N PHE A 998 -40.75 -37.17 -27.61
CA PHE A 998 -41.32 -36.72 -26.34
C PHE A 998 -40.86 -37.60 -25.19
N PRO A 999 -40.56 -37.03 -24.01
CA PRO A 999 -40.35 -37.82 -22.81
C PRO A 999 -41.67 -38.52 -22.42
N PRO A 1000 -41.64 -39.83 -22.10
CA PRO A 1000 -42.83 -40.53 -21.62
C PRO A 1000 -43.27 -39.95 -20.27
N ALA A 1001 -44.58 -39.98 -20.00
CA ALA A 1001 -45.08 -39.68 -18.66
C ALA A 1001 -44.55 -40.72 -17.66
N GLU A 1002 -44.02 -40.29 -16.52
CA GLU A 1002 -43.62 -41.19 -15.44
C GLU A 1002 -44.83 -42.03 -14.99
N GLU A 1003 -44.67 -43.35 -14.92
CA GLU A 1003 -45.62 -44.23 -14.24
C GLU A 1003 -45.67 -43.79 -12.77
N GLN A 1004 -46.86 -43.41 -12.30
CA GLN A 1004 -47.11 -43.18 -10.88
C GLN A 1004 -47.04 -44.48 -10.09
#